data_AF-T0QLQ1-F1
#
_entry.id   AF-T0QLQ1-F1
#
_cell.length_a   1.000
_cell.length_b   1.000
_cell.length_c   1.000
_cell.angle_alpha   90.00
_cell.angle_beta   90.00
_cell.angle_gamma   90.00
#
_symmetry.space_group_name_H-M   'P 1'
#
loop_
_entity.id
_entity.type
_entity.pdbx_description
1 polymer ?
#
loop_
_entity_poly.entity_id
_entity_poly.type
_entity_poly.pdbx_seq_one_letter_code
_entity_poly.pdbx_strand_id
1 'polypeptide(L)'
;MGRHGVTRPEVVVLAALAAVSLYVYGLAHGLTLLPALLSLGVLFRGGRAAIPPPPPPRRHSPAPSDTTSSSDVDNEDDDNVDAMPPSASDAMDRRRSSAADADCLHMLRVTDEVGSGSDVHIGMNSTAPVPFENDLFVGHVYFLVKTDPPNATWHHLFDKRKRMFWIQVQGRFKRQPRGVVYLGGELPDRISLGFFTRSLASVIMSIIQTLVKAVHYAFGDANELPHCVFPLYQSVDEMVITPPGETPPVLGQEAFGESKAEHLGRMKTPCGTEVYDLDAIYTFHFHTMYVDLTQWTIINLPGMKDVALTTFFEGHPLRLVCYDVVAAKNRHDKHAKDYVFCFSVAYTTPDVRRHSRATLLPSATAVDNSDDEPLLVEPPPATATAIVGVPYWLEMVDFALRKRCVVYLVAVAETLALQTVHSAAWRPSAPTPLHVRSRLGRYTAIEHQRRALDDAAASSTVVAAQPLLWPPSSATRLGVRIRNQHRQHMVFQQETFRAISSTFLRQEFVVLTQDGLHLYRSQSKSPVRSIPINVVVGATACTWCPGLDHTFVVQTLYETLYFAVPSAHAVAECLKHLHVHKPPTPPPLCLDDLQAMWAIHTTYAQPDGSTRSVLNARALFPSCEPDPTSAIERVLEAAIKLNMLLDDSIVVRKDAATLADKVSDFLDAACALRSVELRRLERYEDRLCFYLNVYQALLWHAKVAFGPPKQWLPFSRRVCYAIGPLELSLADMEHAILRAKLPPSVLAPPWHKTIAASMRALQASYGVQHPDFRISFVLHVLEPLVTFFDGDYVHEQLNAAMGRYLQDAIRVDDETRVITLPKICEWHKVDFGAANKDGVHCARRLLGFLDGDLHSRLRRLVEADPPPHIKYA
;
A
#
# COMPACT_ATOMS: atom_id res chain seq x y z
N MET A 1 -12.72 9.62 -66.22
CA MET A 1 -13.75 10.09 -65.26
C MET A 1 -13.79 9.13 -64.09
N GLY A 2 -13.75 9.65 -62.86
CA GLY A 2 -13.30 8.87 -61.70
C GLY A 2 -14.40 8.20 -60.87
N ARG A 3 -14.00 7.11 -60.20
CA ARG A 3 -14.57 6.67 -58.92
C ARG A 3 -13.41 6.47 -57.96
N HIS A 4 -13.18 7.43 -57.07
CA HIS A 4 -12.32 7.20 -55.91
C HIS A 4 -13.13 6.47 -54.84
N GLY A 5 -12.68 5.28 -54.45
CA GLY A 5 -13.18 4.63 -53.24
C GLY A 5 -12.62 5.36 -52.02
N VAL A 6 -13.49 5.95 -51.19
CA VAL A 6 -13.08 6.62 -49.96
C VAL A 6 -12.76 5.57 -48.90
N THR A 7 -11.51 5.52 -48.48
CA THR A 7 -11.02 4.67 -47.39
C THR A 7 -11.61 5.11 -46.05
N ARG A 8 -12.09 4.16 -45.24
CA ARG A 8 -12.57 4.45 -43.88
C ARG A 8 -11.44 4.99 -42.99
N PRO A 9 -11.68 6.01 -42.15
CA PRO A 9 -10.66 6.60 -41.28
C PRO A 9 -10.18 5.68 -40.13
N GLU A 10 -10.89 4.58 -39.86
CA GLU A 10 -10.62 3.66 -38.74
C GLU A 10 -9.31 2.86 -38.89
N VAL A 11 -8.76 2.72 -40.09
CA VAL A 11 -7.57 1.87 -40.36
C VAL A 11 -6.24 2.66 -40.30
N VAL A 12 -6.28 3.98 -40.52
CA VAL A 12 -5.06 4.82 -40.54
C VAL A 12 -4.59 5.18 -39.13
N VAL A 13 -5.51 5.29 -38.16
CA VAL A 13 -5.19 5.62 -36.76
C VAL A 13 -4.50 4.45 -36.03
N LEU A 14 -4.88 3.19 -36.30
CA LEU A 14 -4.20 2.03 -35.72
C LEU A 14 -2.73 1.91 -36.17
N ALA A 15 -2.43 2.24 -37.43
CA ALA A 15 -1.06 2.19 -37.95
C ALA A 15 -0.14 3.24 -37.28
N ALA A 16 -0.67 4.43 -37.00
CA ALA A 16 0.07 5.49 -36.30
C ALA A 16 0.33 5.14 -34.83
N LEU A 17 -0.68 4.59 -34.13
CA LEU A 17 -0.54 4.18 -32.72
C LEU A 17 0.42 2.99 -32.54
N ALA A 18 0.44 2.05 -33.49
CA ALA A 18 1.43 0.96 -33.49
C ALA A 18 2.86 1.48 -33.68
N ALA A 19 3.07 2.46 -34.56
CA ALA A 19 4.38 3.07 -34.79
C ALA A 19 4.90 3.86 -33.58
N VAL A 20 4.04 4.63 -32.89
CA VAL A 20 4.42 5.34 -31.66
C VAL A 20 4.69 4.37 -30.51
N SER A 21 3.90 3.30 -30.38
CA SER A 21 4.12 2.25 -29.36
C SER A 21 5.47 1.54 -29.57
N LEU A 22 5.84 1.23 -30.82
CA LEU A 22 7.14 0.64 -31.16
C LEU A 22 8.32 1.61 -30.94
N TYR A 23 8.11 2.93 -31.10
CA TYR A 23 9.15 3.93 -30.84
C TYR A 23 9.39 4.14 -29.34
N VAL A 24 8.33 4.16 -28.53
CA VAL A 24 8.42 4.34 -27.06
C VAL A 24 8.98 3.10 -26.36
N TYR A 25 8.64 1.88 -26.81
CA TYR A 25 9.24 0.64 -26.27
C TYR A 25 10.65 0.34 -26.81
N GLY A 26 11.08 0.98 -27.92
CA GLY A 26 12.37 0.71 -28.56
C GLY A 26 13.61 1.07 -27.74
N LEU A 27 13.48 1.97 -26.75
CA LEU A 27 14.59 2.43 -25.90
C LEU A 27 14.91 1.49 -24.72
N ALA A 28 13.99 0.62 -24.30
CA ALA A 28 14.18 -0.25 -23.14
C ALA A 28 14.95 -1.56 -23.43
N HIS A 29 15.02 -1.99 -24.70
CA HIS A 29 15.59 -3.29 -25.09
C HIS A 29 16.59 -3.25 -26.29
N GLY A 30 16.98 -2.06 -26.74
CA GLY A 30 17.81 -1.87 -27.95
C GLY A 30 19.24 -2.43 -27.93
N LEU A 31 19.75 -2.94 -26.80
CA LEU A 31 21.16 -3.32 -26.63
C LEU A 31 21.46 -4.82 -26.52
N THR A 32 20.46 -5.71 -26.66
CA THR A 32 20.66 -7.17 -26.53
C THR A 32 20.33 -7.99 -27.78
N LEU A 33 19.82 -7.39 -28.86
CA LEU A 33 19.40 -8.11 -30.09
C LEU A 33 20.24 -7.82 -31.34
N LEU A 34 21.10 -6.79 -31.34
CA LEU A 34 21.91 -6.41 -32.50
C LEU A 34 22.85 -7.53 -33.02
N PRO A 35 23.49 -8.37 -32.18
CA PRO A 35 24.33 -9.47 -32.67
C PRO A 35 23.55 -10.62 -33.32
N ALA A 36 22.28 -10.81 -32.95
CA ALA A 36 21.45 -11.93 -33.41
C ALA A 36 20.72 -11.63 -34.74
N LEU A 37 20.43 -10.35 -35.03
CA LEU A 37 19.78 -9.97 -36.29
C LEU A 37 20.77 -9.83 -37.47
N LEU A 38 22.04 -9.52 -37.19
CA LEU A 38 23.10 -9.52 -38.22
C LEU A 38 23.46 -10.93 -38.71
N SER A 39 23.07 -12.00 -38.00
CA SER A 39 23.32 -13.39 -38.37
C SER A 39 22.19 -14.05 -39.18
N LEU A 40 21.05 -13.40 -39.38
CA LEU A 40 19.97 -13.86 -40.27
C LEU A 40 19.89 -13.13 -41.62
N GLY A 41 20.72 -12.10 -41.84
CA GLY A 41 20.72 -11.29 -43.08
C GLY A 41 21.26 -12.00 -44.33
N VAL A 42 21.68 -13.25 -44.23
CA VAL A 42 22.20 -14.06 -45.33
C VAL A 42 21.46 -15.39 -45.38
N LEU A 43 20.32 -15.43 -46.08
CA LEU A 43 19.83 -16.56 -46.88
C LEU A 43 18.49 -16.24 -47.58
N PHE A 44 18.43 -16.58 -48.88
CA PHE A 44 17.27 -16.63 -49.78
C PHE A 44 16.58 -15.36 -50.33
N ARG A 45 16.91 -15.10 -51.61
CA ARG A 45 16.13 -14.36 -52.60
C ARG A 45 14.93 -15.17 -53.12
N GLY A 46 13.82 -14.47 -53.41
CA GLY A 46 13.09 -14.57 -54.70
C GLY A 46 11.95 -15.59 -54.86
N GLY A 47 10.83 -15.16 -55.46
CA GLY A 47 9.74 -16.04 -55.93
C GLY A 47 8.43 -15.32 -56.31
N ARG A 48 8.09 -15.29 -57.59
CA ARG A 48 6.98 -14.56 -58.28
C ARG A 48 5.52 -14.94 -57.89
N ALA A 49 4.59 -14.08 -58.32
CA ALA A 49 3.12 -14.18 -58.18
C ALA A 49 2.38 -14.94 -59.31
N ALA A 50 1.08 -15.25 -59.11
CA ALA A 50 0.11 -15.69 -60.12
C ALA A 50 -1.35 -15.28 -59.75
N ILE A 51 -2.28 -15.32 -60.72
CA ILE A 51 -3.65 -14.72 -60.72
C ILE A 51 -4.71 -15.77 -61.21
N PRO A 52 -6.03 -15.64 -60.94
CA PRO A 52 -7.01 -16.75 -60.88
C PRO A 52 -8.01 -16.81 -62.07
N PRO A 53 -9.00 -17.76 -62.06
CA PRO A 53 -10.27 -17.61 -62.80
C PRO A 53 -11.53 -18.05 -61.96
N PRO A 54 -12.78 -18.30 -62.48
CA PRO A 54 -13.98 -17.50 -62.10
C PRO A 54 -15.27 -18.32 -61.69
N PRO A 55 -16.44 -17.68 -61.38
CA PRO A 55 -17.67 -18.32 -60.83
C PRO A 55 -18.81 -18.55 -61.87
N PRO A 56 -19.89 -19.30 -61.53
CA PRO A 56 -21.27 -18.73 -61.40
C PRO A 56 -22.23 -19.60 -60.50
N PRO A 57 -23.60 -19.45 -60.48
CA PRO A 57 -24.52 -18.31 -60.71
C PRO A 57 -25.54 -18.04 -59.56
N ARG A 58 -26.38 -17.00 -59.71
CA ARG A 58 -27.54 -16.61 -58.86
C ARG A 58 -28.87 -17.34 -59.23
N ARG A 59 -29.88 -17.28 -58.34
CA ARG A 59 -31.37 -17.09 -58.50
C ARG A 59 -32.03 -17.30 -57.10
N HIS A 60 -33.20 -16.79 -56.69
CA HIS A 60 -34.11 -15.69 -57.11
C HIS A 60 -34.99 -15.26 -55.89
N SER A 61 -35.74 -14.15 -55.98
CA SER A 61 -36.86 -13.74 -55.07
C SER A 61 -38.20 -14.42 -55.51
N PRO A 62 -39.41 -14.23 -54.89
CA PRO A 62 -39.91 -13.13 -54.03
C PRO A 62 -40.87 -13.53 -52.85
N ALA A 63 -41.48 -12.52 -52.22
CA ALA A 63 -42.65 -12.56 -51.31
C ALA A 63 -44.00 -12.63 -52.12
N PRO A 64 -45.26 -12.45 -51.62
CA PRO A 64 -45.75 -11.78 -50.38
C PRO A 64 -47.01 -12.43 -49.71
N SER A 65 -47.88 -11.61 -49.08
CA SER A 65 -49.28 -11.85 -48.61
C SER A 65 -49.46 -12.73 -47.35
N ASP A 66 -50.48 -12.53 -46.48
CA ASP A 66 -51.43 -11.42 -46.27
C ASP A 66 -52.07 -11.50 -44.86
N THR A 67 -52.75 -10.41 -44.44
CA THR A 67 -53.94 -10.22 -43.54
C THR A 67 -54.45 -11.34 -42.57
N THR A 68 -55.27 -11.13 -41.52
CA THR A 68 -56.32 -10.12 -41.22
C THR A 68 -56.79 -10.21 -39.74
N SER A 69 -57.52 -9.19 -39.24
CA SER A 69 -58.68 -9.24 -38.28
C SER A 69 -58.55 -9.87 -36.87
N SER A 70 -59.27 -9.44 -35.82
CA SER A 70 -60.16 -8.26 -35.57
C SER A 70 -60.60 -8.22 -34.09
N SER A 71 -61.22 -7.09 -33.66
CA SER A 71 -62.45 -6.98 -32.82
C SER A 71 -62.52 -7.59 -31.39
N ASP A 72 -63.38 -7.21 -30.45
CA ASP A 72 -64.26 -6.06 -30.08
C ASP A 72 -64.91 -6.48 -28.71
N VAL A 73 -65.55 -5.69 -27.83
CA VAL A 73 -65.95 -4.27 -27.76
C VAL A 73 -65.98 -3.79 -26.28
N ASP A 74 -66.30 -2.53 -26.03
CA ASP A 74 -66.46 -1.83 -24.74
C ASP A 74 -67.61 -2.31 -23.82
N ASN A 75 -67.68 -1.76 -22.60
CA ASN A 75 -68.87 -1.01 -22.15
C ASN A 75 -68.64 -0.19 -20.86
N GLU A 76 -69.23 1.00 -20.84
CA GLU A 76 -69.37 1.93 -19.71
C GLU A 76 -70.67 1.61 -18.93
N ASP A 77 -70.78 2.02 -17.65
CA ASP A 77 -71.71 3.10 -17.25
C ASP A 77 -71.79 3.34 -15.72
N ASP A 78 -72.18 4.58 -15.41
CA ASP A 78 -72.42 5.29 -14.15
C ASP A 78 -73.08 4.52 -12.96
N ASP A 79 -72.78 4.94 -11.71
CA ASP A 79 -73.64 5.93 -11.02
C ASP A 79 -73.03 6.56 -9.74
N ASN A 80 -73.64 7.68 -9.33
CA ASN A 80 -73.11 8.76 -8.50
C ASN A 80 -73.49 8.66 -7.00
N VAL A 81 -72.57 8.95 -6.06
CA VAL A 81 -72.91 9.19 -4.63
C VAL A 81 -72.00 10.24 -3.97
N ASP A 82 -72.61 11.08 -3.12
CA ASP A 82 -72.07 12.32 -2.54
C ASP A 82 -70.77 12.25 -1.72
N ALA A 83 -70.09 13.40 -1.69
CA ALA A 83 -68.90 13.65 -0.89
C ALA A 83 -69.19 13.82 0.61
N MET A 84 -68.39 13.14 1.44
CA MET A 84 -68.23 13.43 2.87
C MET A 84 -66.85 14.05 3.14
N PRO A 85 -66.72 15.01 4.08
CA PRO A 85 -65.42 15.57 4.44
C PRO A 85 -64.57 14.54 5.20
N PRO A 86 -63.23 14.59 5.08
CA PRO A 86 -62.34 13.64 5.75
C PRO A 86 -62.49 13.73 7.27
N SER A 87 -62.62 12.57 7.90
CA SER A 87 -62.80 12.48 9.34
C SER A 87 -61.49 12.79 10.10
N ALA A 88 -61.59 13.11 11.39
CA ALA A 88 -60.44 13.51 12.19
C ALA A 88 -59.34 12.43 12.32
N SER A 89 -59.63 11.15 11.98
CA SER A 89 -58.61 10.09 11.96
C SER A 89 -57.60 10.26 10.82
N ASP A 90 -58.03 10.66 9.62
CA ASP A 90 -57.11 10.88 8.48
C ASP A 90 -56.13 12.02 8.76
N ALA A 91 -56.59 13.06 9.45
CA ALA A 91 -55.74 14.15 9.92
C ALA A 91 -54.77 13.72 11.04
N MET A 92 -55.14 12.71 11.83
CA MET A 92 -54.29 12.14 12.88
C MET A 92 -53.26 11.15 12.34
N ASP A 93 -53.63 10.30 11.37
CA ASP A 93 -52.69 9.37 10.73
C ASP A 93 -51.72 10.09 9.79
N ARG A 94 -52.14 11.14 9.07
CA ARG A 94 -51.19 12.02 8.35
C ARG A 94 -50.23 12.77 9.28
N ARG A 95 -50.67 13.13 10.49
CA ARG A 95 -49.78 13.72 11.52
C ARG A 95 -48.90 12.70 12.23
N ARG A 96 -49.29 11.43 12.30
CA ARG A 96 -48.46 10.33 12.81
C ARG A 96 -47.43 9.88 11.78
N SER A 97 -47.79 9.78 10.49
CA SER A 97 -46.84 9.45 9.42
C SER A 97 -45.80 10.56 9.26
N SER A 98 -46.19 11.84 9.29
CA SER A 98 -45.21 12.94 9.20
C SER A 98 -44.30 13.05 10.44
N ALA A 99 -44.70 12.49 11.58
CA ALA A 99 -43.86 12.41 12.78
C ALA A 99 -42.86 11.24 12.68
N ALA A 100 -43.25 10.11 12.08
CA ALA A 100 -42.37 8.96 11.89
C ALA A 100 -41.36 9.17 10.74
N ASP A 101 -41.76 9.83 9.64
CA ASP A 101 -40.83 10.25 8.56
C ASP A 101 -39.73 11.22 9.09
N ALA A 102 -40.04 12.01 10.12
CA ALA A 102 -39.08 12.91 10.74
C ALA A 102 -38.00 12.18 11.56
N ASP A 103 -38.31 11.01 12.12
CA ASP A 103 -37.41 10.27 13.03
C ASP A 103 -36.20 9.63 12.32
N CYS A 104 -36.22 9.39 11.01
CA CYS A 104 -35.01 9.01 10.25
C CYS A 104 -34.30 10.20 9.59
N LEU A 105 -35.05 11.23 9.17
CA LEU A 105 -34.49 12.39 8.45
C LEU A 105 -33.87 13.44 9.39
N HIS A 106 -34.18 13.47 10.69
CA HIS A 106 -33.62 14.46 11.62
C HIS A 106 -32.08 14.44 11.72
N MET A 107 -31.46 13.30 11.41
CA MET A 107 -30.00 13.14 11.38
C MET A 107 -29.35 13.88 10.20
N LEU A 108 -30.13 14.17 9.15
CA LEU A 108 -29.69 14.76 7.89
C LEU A 108 -30.14 16.21 7.74
N ARG A 109 -29.22 17.08 7.31
CA ARG A 109 -29.57 18.46 6.91
C ARG A 109 -28.98 18.76 5.55
N VAL A 110 -29.78 19.32 4.66
CA VAL A 110 -29.33 19.83 3.36
C VAL A 110 -29.35 21.36 3.35
N THR A 111 -28.24 21.98 2.97
CA THR A 111 -28.08 23.43 2.84
C THR A 111 -27.49 23.77 1.48
N ASP A 112 -28.04 24.77 0.79
CA ASP A 112 -27.39 25.35 -0.39
C ASP A 112 -26.24 26.28 0.05
N GLU A 113 -24.99 25.90 -0.26
CA GLU A 113 -23.80 26.69 0.10
C GLU A 113 -23.51 27.85 -0.87
N VAL A 114 -24.17 27.90 -2.04
CA VAL A 114 -23.89 28.88 -3.11
C VAL A 114 -25.09 29.77 -3.46
N GLY A 115 -26.22 29.57 -2.77
CA GLY A 115 -27.42 30.37 -2.92
C GLY A 115 -27.21 31.85 -2.54
N SER A 116 -27.85 32.74 -3.27
CA SER A 116 -27.80 34.20 -3.06
C SER A 116 -28.50 34.68 -1.77
N GLY A 117 -29.19 33.79 -1.05
CA GLY A 117 -29.71 34.02 0.30
C GLY A 117 -28.98 33.16 1.34
N SER A 118 -28.63 33.75 2.48
CA SER A 118 -28.01 33.01 3.60
C SER A 118 -28.97 31.97 4.19
N ASP A 119 -28.50 30.72 4.34
CA ASP A 119 -29.22 29.58 4.92
C ASP A 119 -30.53 29.16 4.19
N VAL A 120 -30.48 28.97 2.87
CA VAL A 120 -31.55 28.25 2.15
C VAL A 120 -31.45 26.74 2.47
N HIS A 121 -32.32 26.30 3.37
CA HIS A 121 -32.48 24.88 3.72
C HIS A 121 -33.26 24.14 2.61
N ILE A 122 -32.65 23.10 2.03
CA ILE A 122 -33.32 22.23 1.05
C ILE A 122 -34.06 21.11 1.80
N GLY A 123 -35.40 21.19 1.83
CA GLY A 123 -36.21 20.16 2.48
C GLY A 123 -36.20 18.84 1.71
N MET A 124 -35.63 17.79 2.32
CA MET A 124 -35.74 16.41 1.82
C MET A 124 -37.21 15.97 1.81
N ASN A 125 -37.64 15.25 0.76
CA ASN A 125 -39.01 14.77 0.59
C ASN A 125 -40.10 15.87 0.71
N SER A 126 -39.75 17.12 0.39
CA SER A 126 -40.67 18.26 0.36
C SER A 126 -41.88 18.02 -0.54
N THR A 127 -43.02 18.63 -0.23
CA THR A 127 -44.28 18.50 -1.01
C THR A 127 -44.38 19.50 -2.16
N ALA A 128 -43.42 20.40 -2.29
CA ALA A 128 -43.29 21.40 -3.35
C ALA A 128 -41.80 21.57 -3.68
N PRO A 129 -41.43 21.86 -4.93
CA PRO A 129 -40.02 21.92 -5.32
C PRO A 129 -39.37 23.19 -4.76
N VAL A 130 -38.17 23.06 -4.19
CA VAL A 130 -37.50 24.14 -3.46
C VAL A 130 -36.76 25.06 -4.44
N PRO A 131 -37.03 26.38 -4.47
CA PRO A 131 -36.31 27.30 -5.34
C PRO A 131 -34.86 27.52 -4.87
N PHE A 132 -33.95 27.66 -5.82
CA PHE A 132 -32.54 28.04 -5.58
C PHE A 132 -32.01 28.95 -6.70
N GLU A 133 -31.13 29.88 -6.36
CA GLU A 133 -30.64 30.91 -7.28
C GLU A 133 -29.25 31.43 -6.90
N ASN A 134 -28.34 31.41 -7.87
CA ASN A 134 -26.97 31.95 -7.77
C ASN A 134 -26.57 32.69 -9.06
N ASP A 135 -25.29 33.04 -9.24
CA ASP A 135 -24.82 33.79 -10.41
C ASP A 135 -24.90 33.04 -11.75
N LEU A 136 -24.83 31.70 -11.72
CA LEU A 136 -24.79 30.85 -12.92
C LEU A 136 -26.18 30.31 -13.30
N PHE A 137 -27.04 30.01 -12.32
CA PHE A 137 -28.28 29.29 -12.53
C PHE A 137 -29.43 29.80 -11.65
N VAL A 138 -30.66 29.63 -12.13
CA VAL A 138 -31.89 29.82 -11.35
C VAL A 138 -32.85 28.67 -11.65
N GLY A 139 -33.41 28.06 -10.61
CA GLY A 139 -34.27 26.90 -10.77
C GLY A 139 -34.94 26.43 -9.48
N HIS A 140 -35.51 25.24 -9.54
CA HIS A 140 -36.10 24.52 -8.42
C HIS A 140 -35.55 23.10 -8.35
N VAL A 141 -35.51 22.54 -7.14
CA VAL A 141 -35.02 21.18 -6.88
C VAL A 141 -36.01 20.39 -6.02
N TYR A 142 -36.19 19.11 -6.35
CA TYR A 142 -36.62 18.10 -5.39
C TYR A 142 -35.41 17.28 -4.95
N PHE A 143 -35.23 17.15 -3.63
CA PHE A 143 -34.27 16.23 -3.03
C PHE A 143 -35.06 15.09 -2.38
N LEU A 144 -35.21 13.97 -3.08
CA LEU A 144 -36.03 12.85 -2.64
C LEU A 144 -35.13 11.73 -2.08
N VAL A 145 -35.52 11.18 -0.93
CA VAL A 145 -34.77 10.12 -0.23
C VAL A 145 -35.71 8.99 0.16
N LYS A 146 -35.27 7.76 -0.07
CA LYS A 146 -35.96 6.55 0.38
C LYS A 146 -35.83 6.44 1.90
N THR A 147 -36.95 6.42 2.60
CA THR A 147 -37.03 6.29 4.06
C THR A 147 -37.58 4.92 4.48
N ASP A 148 -37.32 4.54 5.73
CA ASP A 148 -38.03 3.49 6.45
C ASP A 148 -38.45 4.08 7.83
N PRO A 149 -39.76 4.29 8.10
CA PRO A 149 -40.90 3.90 7.27
C PRO A 149 -41.00 4.67 5.93
N PRO A 150 -41.72 4.15 4.92
CA PRO A 150 -41.77 4.78 3.59
C PRO A 150 -42.59 6.08 3.56
N ASN A 151 -42.00 7.14 3.02
CA ASN A 151 -42.66 8.44 2.87
C ASN A 151 -43.95 8.36 2.03
N ALA A 152 -45.06 8.84 2.60
CA ALA A 152 -46.40 8.68 2.03
C ALA A 152 -46.60 9.35 0.64
N THR A 153 -45.87 10.42 0.34
CA THR A 153 -45.98 11.14 -0.94
C THR A 153 -45.12 10.47 -2.02
N TRP A 154 -43.84 10.22 -1.71
CA TRP A 154 -42.81 9.91 -2.70
C TRP A 154 -42.45 8.41 -2.81
N HIS A 155 -42.95 7.54 -1.92
CA HIS A 155 -42.65 6.11 -1.93
C HIS A 155 -42.85 5.44 -3.31
N HIS A 156 -43.85 5.88 -4.09
CA HIS A 156 -44.14 5.33 -5.41
C HIS A 156 -42.97 5.45 -6.41
N LEU A 157 -42.06 6.42 -6.23
CA LEU A 157 -40.85 6.61 -7.03
C LEU A 157 -39.70 5.63 -6.66
N PHE A 158 -39.81 5.01 -5.47
CA PHE A 158 -38.83 4.11 -4.87
C PHE A 158 -39.31 2.65 -4.78
N ASP A 159 -40.63 2.38 -4.84
CA ASP A 159 -41.21 1.04 -4.76
C ASP A 159 -40.68 0.13 -5.88
N LYS A 160 -40.33 -1.12 -5.53
CA LYS A 160 -39.71 -2.13 -6.42
C LYS A 160 -38.44 -1.66 -7.16
N ARG A 161 -37.91 -0.47 -6.88
CA ARG A 161 -36.64 0.04 -7.43
C ARG A 161 -35.54 0.00 -6.35
N LYS A 162 -34.28 0.00 -6.79
CA LYS A 162 -33.09 0.07 -5.91
C LYS A 162 -32.59 1.49 -5.62
N ARG A 163 -33.31 2.53 -6.07
CA ARG A 163 -32.95 3.94 -5.85
C ARG A 163 -32.95 4.24 -4.35
N MET A 164 -31.95 4.99 -3.86
CA MET A 164 -31.82 5.38 -2.45
C MET A 164 -32.03 6.88 -2.26
N PHE A 165 -31.50 7.71 -3.16
CA PHE A 165 -31.88 9.10 -3.30
C PHE A 165 -32.03 9.47 -4.78
N TRP A 166 -32.79 10.55 -5.02
CA TRP A 166 -33.13 11.05 -6.35
C TRP A 166 -33.20 12.58 -6.29
N ILE A 167 -32.36 13.26 -7.06
CA ILE A 167 -32.41 14.71 -7.24
C ILE A 167 -33.08 15.00 -8.58
N GLN A 168 -34.11 15.84 -8.58
CA GLN A 168 -34.73 16.36 -9.80
C GLN A 168 -34.56 17.88 -9.83
N VAL A 169 -34.06 18.43 -10.94
CA VAL A 169 -33.76 19.86 -11.11
C VAL A 169 -34.46 20.40 -12.34
N GLN A 170 -35.08 21.57 -12.20
CA GLN A 170 -35.61 22.33 -13.33
C GLN A 170 -35.18 23.79 -13.23
N GLY A 171 -34.61 24.35 -14.29
CA GLY A 171 -34.20 25.76 -14.31
C GLY A 171 -33.52 26.19 -15.58
N ARG A 172 -32.89 27.37 -15.56
CA ARG A 172 -32.17 27.95 -16.70
C ARG A 172 -30.84 28.54 -16.30
N PHE A 173 -29.90 28.52 -17.23
CA PHE A 173 -28.61 29.21 -17.08
C PHE A 173 -28.79 30.71 -17.23
N LYS A 174 -28.08 31.49 -16.41
CA LYS A 174 -28.02 32.96 -16.48
C LYS A 174 -26.87 33.46 -17.36
N ARG A 175 -25.82 32.64 -17.49
CA ARG A 175 -24.63 32.89 -18.31
C ARG A 175 -24.14 31.58 -18.92
N GLN A 176 -23.38 31.67 -20.01
CA GLN A 176 -22.77 30.51 -20.62
C GLN A 176 -21.74 29.87 -19.65
N PRO A 177 -21.79 28.54 -19.42
CA PRO A 177 -20.67 27.81 -18.84
C PRO A 177 -19.38 28.03 -19.65
N ARG A 178 -18.24 28.09 -18.98
CA ARG A 178 -16.93 28.39 -19.62
C ARG A 178 -16.20 27.14 -20.08
N GLY A 179 -16.55 25.99 -19.51
CA GLY A 179 -16.02 24.66 -19.83
C GLY A 179 -17.10 23.59 -19.65
N VAL A 180 -16.70 22.41 -19.19
CA VAL A 180 -17.61 21.28 -18.97
C VAL A 180 -18.34 21.48 -17.64
N VAL A 181 -19.66 21.32 -17.66
CA VAL A 181 -20.48 21.23 -16.44
C VAL A 181 -20.43 19.80 -15.92
N TYR A 182 -19.99 19.61 -14.69
CA TYR A 182 -19.93 18.33 -14.00
C TYR A 182 -20.99 18.23 -12.90
N LEU A 183 -21.43 17.01 -12.60
CA LEU A 183 -22.35 16.63 -11.53
C LEU A 183 -21.72 15.52 -10.68
N GLY A 184 -21.82 15.57 -9.35
CA GLY A 184 -21.40 14.46 -8.49
C GLY A 184 -21.24 14.84 -7.02
N GLY A 185 -20.27 14.21 -6.36
CA GLY A 185 -19.93 14.44 -4.95
C GLY A 185 -18.60 15.18 -4.78
N GLU A 186 -18.55 16.13 -3.85
CA GLU A 186 -17.35 16.82 -3.36
C GLU A 186 -17.34 16.82 -1.82
N LEU A 187 -16.16 17.01 -1.21
CA LEU A 187 -16.01 17.26 0.21
C LEU A 187 -15.46 18.66 0.49
N PRO A 188 -15.88 19.30 1.61
CA PRO A 188 -15.56 20.70 1.89
C PRO A 188 -14.07 20.97 2.14
N ASP A 189 -13.38 20.00 2.73
CA ASP A 189 -11.99 20.11 3.15
C ASP A 189 -11.17 18.90 2.67
N ARG A 190 -9.85 19.01 2.79
CA ARG A 190 -8.96 17.88 2.52
C ARG A 190 -9.22 16.77 3.53
N ILE A 191 -9.49 15.56 3.04
CA ILE A 191 -9.52 14.40 3.90
C ILE A 191 -8.09 14.02 4.32
N SER A 192 -7.87 13.81 5.61
CA SER A 192 -6.76 13.03 6.14
C SER A 192 -7.00 11.52 5.97
N LEU A 193 -7.25 11.04 4.74
CA LEU A 193 -7.50 9.61 4.50
C LEU A 193 -6.38 8.77 5.10
N GLY A 194 -6.72 8.00 6.14
CA GLY A 194 -5.86 6.96 6.68
C GLY A 194 -5.43 6.00 5.57
N PHE A 195 -4.21 5.50 5.66
CA PHE A 195 -3.53 4.74 4.63
C PHE A 195 -4.37 3.64 3.94
N PHE A 196 -5.13 2.85 4.71
CA PHE A 196 -6.04 1.84 4.16
C PHE A 196 -7.29 2.43 3.50
N THR A 197 -7.87 3.48 4.08
CA THR A 197 -9.06 4.16 3.52
C THR A 197 -8.78 4.72 2.12
N ARG A 198 -7.55 5.16 1.85
CA ARG A 198 -7.12 5.57 0.50
C ARG A 198 -7.03 4.40 -0.48
N SER A 199 -6.53 3.24 -0.04
CA SER A 199 -6.51 2.03 -0.88
C SER A 199 -7.92 1.49 -1.14
N LEU A 200 -8.78 1.48 -0.12
CA LEU A 200 -10.19 1.13 -0.22
C LEU A 200 -10.92 2.06 -1.18
N ALA A 201 -10.68 3.37 -1.08
CA ALA A 201 -11.23 4.36 -2.01
C ALA A 201 -10.72 4.16 -3.43
N SER A 202 -9.44 3.83 -3.65
CA SER A 202 -8.94 3.48 -5.00
C SER A 202 -9.60 2.22 -5.58
N VAL A 203 -9.96 1.22 -4.76
CA VAL A 203 -10.75 0.06 -5.20
C VAL A 203 -12.17 0.49 -5.56
N ILE A 204 -12.84 1.28 -4.73
CA ILE A 204 -14.18 1.83 -5.01
C ILE A 204 -14.16 2.65 -6.31
N MET A 205 -13.20 3.54 -6.50
CA MET A 205 -13.06 4.34 -7.73
C MET A 205 -12.79 3.47 -8.96
N SER A 206 -12.03 2.37 -8.81
CA SER A 206 -11.84 1.39 -9.90
C SER A 206 -13.17 0.73 -10.29
N ILE A 207 -14.01 0.34 -9.30
CA ILE A 207 -15.35 -0.20 -9.56
C ILE A 207 -16.23 0.86 -10.25
N ILE A 208 -16.26 2.10 -9.75
CA ILE A 208 -17.02 3.21 -10.37
C ILE A 208 -16.57 3.46 -11.81
N GLN A 209 -15.27 3.39 -12.11
CA GLN A 209 -14.73 3.52 -13.47
C GLN A 209 -15.18 2.40 -14.43
N THR A 210 -15.44 1.18 -13.92
CA THR A 210 -16.04 0.11 -14.77
C THR A 210 -17.51 0.39 -15.09
N LEU A 211 -18.23 1.07 -14.19
CA LEU A 211 -19.64 1.42 -14.35
C LEU A 211 -19.83 2.69 -15.22
N VAL A 212 -18.96 3.70 -15.07
CA VAL A 212 -19.07 4.99 -15.76
C VAL A 212 -17.70 5.40 -16.33
N LYS A 213 -17.54 5.29 -17.65
CA LYS A 213 -16.27 5.54 -18.35
C LYS A 213 -15.77 6.99 -18.34
N ALA A 214 -16.62 7.95 -18.03
CA ALA A 214 -16.33 9.38 -18.06
C ALA A 214 -16.18 10.02 -16.66
N VAL A 215 -15.99 9.20 -15.61
CA VAL A 215 -15.80 9.71 -14.24
C VAL A 215 -14.44 10.42 -14.09
N HIS A 216 -14.48 11.61 -13.48
CA HIS A 216 -13.31 12.32 -12.97
C HIS A 216 -13.33 12.25 -11.44
N TYR A 217 -12.18 11.98 -10.82
CA TYR A 217 -12.06 11.98 -9.37
C TYR A 217 -10.69 12.50 -8.92
N ALA A 218 -10.66 13.09 -7.74
CA ALA A 218 -9.44 13.49 -7.05
C ALA A 218 -9.55 13.25 -5.54
N PHE A 219 -8.43 12.95 -4.89
CA PHE A 219 -8.33 12.87 -3.43
C PHE A 219 -8.11 14.23 -2.74
N GLY A 220 -7.97 15.30 -3.53
CA GLY A 220 -7.73 16.66 -3.07
C GLY A 220 -6.26 16.99 -2.78
N ASP A 221 -5.93 18.27 -2.92
CA ASP A 221 -4.64 18.87 -2.58
C ASP A 221 -4.81 20.33 -2.10
N ALA A 222 -3.84 21.23 -2.32
CA ALA A 222 -3.96 22.64 -1.94
C ALA A 222 -5.01 23.41 -2.75
N ASN A 223 -5.18 23.03 -4.02
CA ASN A 223 -5.91 23.79 -5.02
C ASN A 223 -7.13 23.01 -5.50
N GLU A 224 -7.09 21.69 -5.55
CA GLU A 224 -8.19 20.80 -5.95
C GLU A 224 -8.84 20.18 -4.70
N LEU A 225 -10.18 20.19 -4.59
CA LEU A 225 -10.90 19.55 -3.49
C LEU A 225 -11.08 18.04 -3.76
N PRO A 226 -11.29 17.19 -2.74
CA PRO A 226 -11.63 15.78 -2.94
C PRO A 226 -13.02 15.66 -3.59
N HIS A 227 -13.14 14.95 -4.70
CA HIS A 227 -14.41 14.83 -5.43
C HIS A 227 -14.46 13.58 -6.33
N CYS A 228 -15.68 13.20 -6.74
CA CYS A 228 -15.99 12.20 -7.75
C CYS A 228 -17.20 12.68 -8.55
N VAL A 229 -16.98 13.02 -9.82
CA VAL A 229 -17.95 13.73 -10.67
C VAL A 229 -17.98 13.20 -12.10
N PHE A 230 -19.09 13.45 -12.78
CA PHE A 230 -19.39 13.01 -14.14
C PHE A 230 -19.85 14.19 -14.99
N PRO A 231 -19.55 14.28 -16.29
CA PRO A 231 -20.07 15.32 -17.17
C PRO A 231 -21.60 15.33 -17.16
N LEU A 232 -22.23 16.44 -16.76
CA LEU A 232 -23.66 16.56 -16.51
C LEU A 232 -24.46 16.09 -17.74
N TYR A 233 -24.16 16.68 -18.90
CA TYR A 233 -24.89 16.45 -20.14
C TYR A 233 -24.90 14.97 -20.52
N GLN A 234 -23.75 14.28 -20.48
CA GLN A 234 -23.66 12.87 -20.86
C GLN A 234 -24.22 11.89 -19.82
N SER A 235 -24.30 12.28 -18.54
CA SER A 235 -24.37 11.32 -17.42
C SER A 235 -25.65 11.31 -16.61
N VAL A 236 -26.54 12.32 -16.75
CA VAL A 236 -27.86 12.31 -16.09
C VAL A 236 -28.79 11.26 -16.70
N ASP A 237 -29.69 10.71 -15.89
CA ASP A 237 -30.60 9.64 -16.29
C ASP A 237 -31.53 10.07 -17.43
N GLU A 238 -32.23 11.20 -17.26
CA GLU A 238 -32.97 11.91 -18.30
C GLU A 238 -32.62 13.40 -18.28
N MET A 239 -32.61 14.03 -19.46
CA MET A 239 -32.55 15.48 -19.64
C MET A 239 -33.52 15.89 -20.76
N VAL A 240 -34.44 16.80 -20.45
CA VAL A 240 -35.33 17.46 -21.41
C VAL A 240 -34.97 18.95 -21.45
N ILE A 241 -34.78 19.46 -22.66
CA ILE A 241 -34.47 20.88 -22.93
C ILE A 241 -35.72 21.48 -23.58
N THR A 242 -36.45 22.30 -22.84
CA THR A 242 -37.70 22.92 -23.28
C THR A 242 -37.42 24.29 -23.89
N PRO A 243 -37.75 24.53 -25.18
CA PRO A 243 -37.57 25.82 -25.84
C PRO A 243 -38.37 26.98 -25.20
N PRO A 244 -38.00 28.23 -25.50
CA PRO A 244 -38.72 29.40 -24.98
C PRO A 244 -40.18 29.42 -25.41
N GLY A 245 -41.10 29.47 -24.44
CA GLY A 245 -42.55 29.52 -24.67
C GLY A 245 -43.26 28.15 -24.71
N GLU A 246 -42.51 27.04 -24.64
CA GLU A 246 -43.07 25.72 -24.41
C GLU A 246 -43.23 25.43 -22.90
N THR A 247 -44.09 24.46 -22.55
CA THR A 247 -44.32 24.09 -21.14
C THR A 247 -43.36 22.96 -20.75
N PRO A 248 -42.51 23.15 -19.72
CA PRO A 248 -41.55 22.12 -19.33
C PRO A 248 -42.23 20.96 -18.56
N PRO A 249 -41.59 19.77 -18.48
CA PRO A 249 -42.11 18.64 -17.70
C PRO A 249 -42.36 18.99 -16.23
N VAL A 250 -43.31 18.32 -15.58
CA VAL A 250 -43.62 18.61 -14.17
C VAL A 250 -42.65 17.86 -13.25
N LEU A 251 -41.95 18.60 -12.38
CA LEU A 251 -41.11 18.01 -11.33
C LEU A 251 -41.94 17.10 -10.40
N GLY A 252 -41.36 15.96 -10.01
CA GLY A 252 -41.99 14.92 -9.20
C GLY A 252 -42.51 13.71 -9.98
N GLN A 253 -42.42 13.72 -11.32
CA GLN A 253 -42.78 12.58 -12.18
C GLN A 253 -41.66 11.50 -12.21
N GLU A 254 -42.01 10.26 -12.58
CA GLU A 254 -41.03 9.15 -12.70
C GLU A 254 -40.08 9.34 -13.90
N ALA A 255 -40.58 9.90 -15.00
CA ALA A 255 -39.86 10.18 -16.24
C ALA A 255 -40.31 11.55 -16.78
N PHE A 256 -39.43 12.23 -17.51
CA PHE A 256 -39.69 13.52 -18.15
C PHE A 256 -39.97 13.39 -19.65
N GLY A 257 -39.70 12.22 -20.23
CA GLY A 257 -40.06 11.88 -21.61
C GLY A 257 -38.90 11.94 -22.60
N GLU A 258 -37.64 11.93 -22.14
CA GLU A 258 -36.50 11.78 -23.05
C GLU A 258 -36.57 10.42 -23.75
N SER A 259 -36.57 10.42 -25.08
CA SER A 259 -36.57 9.15 -25.82
C SER A 259 -35.23 8.45 -25.72
N LYS A 260 -35.25 7.11 -25.80
CA LYS A 260 -34.02 6.30 -25.81
C LYS A 260 -33.04 6.68 -26.93
N ALA A 261 -33.52 7.29 -28.03
CA ALA A 261 -32.68 7.76 -29.12
C ALA A 261 -31.96 9.07 -28.76
N GLU A 262 -32.66 10.01 -28.12
CA GLU A 262 -32.10 11.27 -27.63
C GLU A 262 -31.07 11.01 -26.53
N HIS A 263 -31.43 10.17 -25.53
CA HIS A 263 -30.52 9.73 -24.48
C HIS A 263 -29.22 9.13 -25.04
N LEU A 264 -29.32 8.19 -26.00
CA LEU A 264 -28.15 7.58 -26.65
C LEU A 264 -27.37 8.54 -27.57
N GLY A 265 -28.01 9.63 -28.04
CA GLY A 265 -27.34 10.72 -28.74
C GLY A 265 -26.53 11.57 -27.76
N ARG A 266 -27.18 12.02 -26.68
CA ARG A 266 -26.60 12.81 -25.59
C ARG A 266 -25.40 12.12 -24.93
N MET A 267 -25.48 10.82 -24.63
CA MET A 267 -24.35 10.01 -24.13
C MET A 267 -23.14 9.97 -25.08
N LYS A 268 -23.33 10.21 -26.38
CA LYS A 268 -22.28 10.16 -27.41
C LYS A 268 -21.70 11.53 -27.76
N THR A 269 -22.30 12.62 -27.27
CA THR A 269 -21.75 13.97 -27.45
C THR A 269 -20.35 14.04 -26.81
N PRO A 270 -19.30 14.43 -27.56
CA PRO A 270 -17.96 14.57 -26.99
C PRO A 270 -17.92 15.63 -25.88
N CYS A 271 -17.36 15.28 -24.72
CA CYS A 271 -17.30 16.19 -23.58
C CYS A 271 -16.59 17.52 -23.92
N GLY A 272 -17.23 18.65 -23.61
CA GLY A 272 -16.74 19.99 -23.92
C GLY A 272 -17.21 20.53 -25.27
N THR A 273 -18.14 19.86 -25.95
CA THR A 273 -18.80 20.34 -27.18
C THR A 273 -20.25 20.75 -26.97
N GLU A 274 -20.72 20.73 -25.72
CA GLU A 274 -22.08 21.09 -25.35
C GLU A 274 -22.28 22.60 -25.44
N VAL A 275 -23.43 23.03 -25.96
CA VAL A 275 -23.84 24.44 -25.96
C VAL A 275 -25.17 24.52 -25.25
N TYR A 276 -25.19 25.24 -24.13
CA TYR A 276 -26.40 25.54 -23.38
C TYR A 276 -27.04 26.79 -23.98
N ASP A 277 -28.30 26.69 -24.40
CA ASP A 277 -29.20 27.81 -24.67
C ASP A 277 -29.61 28.46 -23.34
N LEU A 278 -29.57 29.80 -23.27
CA LEU A 278 -29.86 30.58 -22.06
C LEU A 278 -31.35 30.93 -21.91
N ASP A 279 -32.12 30.84 -23.00
CA ASP A 279 -33.57 31.09 -22.99
C ASP A 279 -34.37 29.79 -22.75
N ALA A 280 -33.73 28.62 -22.89
CA ALA A 280 -34.33 27.30 -22.66
C ALA A 280 -34.41 26.89 -21.17
N ILE A 281 -35.39 26.05 -20.84
CA ILE A 281 -35.54 25.43 -19.52
C ILE A 281 -35.00 23.99 -19.56
N TYR A 282 -34.02 23.70 -18.70
CA TYR A 282 -33.44 22.37 -18.52
C TYR A 282 -34.16 21.66 -17.40
N THR A 283 -34.75 20.51 -17.69
CA THR A 283 -35.33 19.59 -16.70
C THR A 283 -34.54 18.29 -16.73
N PHE A 284 -33.85 17.96 -15.64
CA PHE A 284 -33.00 16.78 -15.57
C PHE A 284 -33.04 16.15 -14.18
N HIS A 285 -32.66 14.88 -14.10
CA HIS A 285 -32.57 14.20 -12.82
C HIS A 285 -31.39 13.23 -12.72
N PHE A 286 -31.00 12.92 -11.49
CA PHE A 286 -30.02 11.91 -11.17
C PHE A 286 -30.48 11.12 -9.95
N HIS A 287 -30.34 9.79 -10.01
CA HIS A 287 -30.56 8.92 -8.87
C HIS A 287 -29.44 7.90 -8.74
N THR A 288 -29.23 7.39 -7.52
CA THR A 288 -28.25 6.32 -7.27
C THR A 288 -28.83 5.23 -6.39
N MET A 289 -28.32 4.02 -6.59
CA MET A 289 -28.53 2.86 -5.72
C MET A 289 -27.32 2.57 -4.82
N TYR A 290 -26.24 3.33 -4.96
CA TYR A 290 -24.93 3.02 -4.35
C TYR A 290 -24.63 3.77 -3.05
N VAL A 291 -25.50 4.70 -2.64
CA VAL A 291 -25.33 5.49 -1.41
C VAL A 291 -26.68 5.59 -0.70
N ASP A 292 -26.72 5.07 0.52
CA ASP A 292 -27.83 5.29 1.46
C ASP A 292 -27.46 6.46 2.37
N LEU A 293 -28.17 7.58 2.20
CA LEU A 293 -27.99 8.77 3.05
C LEU A 293 -28.58 8.56 4.45
N THR A 294 -29.61 7.73 4.61
CA THR A 294 -30.29 7.52 5.91
C THR A 294 -29.44 6.69 6.87
N GLN A 295 -28.70 5.71 6.34
CA GLN A 295 -27.73 4.89 7.10
C GLN A 295 -26.30 5.43 7.04
N TRP A 296 -26.06 6.46 6.22
CA TRP A 296 -24.74 7.04 5.95
C TRP A 296 -23.71 6.01 5.44
N THR A 297 -24.12 5.19 4.48
CA THR A 297 -23.36 4.04 3.94
C THR A 297 -23.31 4.00 2.42
N ILE A 298 -22.15 3.66 1.86
CA ILE A 298 -22.01 3.13 0.50
C ILE A 298 -22.56 1.70 0.50
N ILE A 299 -23.48 1.40 -0.42
CA ILE A 299 -24.14 0.09 -0.51
C ILE A 299 -24.19 -0.42 -1.95
N ASN A 300 -24.61 -1.67 -2.16
CA ASN A 300 -24.86 -2.27 -3.48
C ASN A 300 -23.68 -2.27 -4.49
N LEU A 301 -22.45 -1.93 -4.10
CA LEU A 301 -21.30 -1.98 -5.00
C LEU A 301 -20.97 -3.43 -5.43
N PRO A 302 -20.79 -3.72 -6.73
CA PRO A 302 -20.52 -5.08 -7.20
C PRO A 302 -19.30 -5.71 -6.53
N GLY A 303 -19.49 -6.87 -5.88
CA GLY A 303 -18.42 -7.63 -5.26
C GLY A 303 -17.83 -7.03 -3.98
N MET A 304 -18.51 -6.05 -3.36
CA MET A 304 -18.05 -5.35 -2.16
C MET A 304 -19.13 -5.38 -1.07
N LYS A 305 -18.73 -5.40 0.20
CA LYS A 305 -19.63 -5.18 1.34
C LYS A 305 -19.98 -3.70 1.48
N ASP A 306 -21.07 -3.42 2.19
CA ASP A 306 -21.46 -2.06 2.53
C ASP A 306 -20.36 -1.38 3.40
N VAL A 307 -20.08 -0.10 3.13
CA VAL A 307 -19.02 0.68 3.80
C VAL A 307 -19.60 1.97 4.35
N ALA A 308 -19.42 2.24 5.63
CA ALA A 308 -19.83 3.52 6.22
C ALA A 308 -19.12 4.71 5.55
N LEU A 309 -19.85 5.77 5.21
CA LEU A 309 -19.29 7.00 4.64
C LEU A 309 -18.34 7.69 5.65
N THR A 310 -18.53 7.47 6.95
CA THR A 310 -17.60 7.91 8.00
C THR A 310 -16.17 7.37 7.82
N THR A 311 -16.01 6.20 7.20
CA THR A 311 -14.69 5.61 6.86
C THR A 311 -13.86 6.52 5.95
N PHE A 312 -14.51 7.36 5.14
CA PHE A 312 -13.84 8.29 4.24
C PHE A 312 -13.92 9.74 4.70
N PHE A 313 -14.95 10.13 5.47
CA PHE A 313 -15.23 11.55 5.71
C PHE A 313 -14.98 12.00 7.14
N GLU A 314 -14.73 11.10 8.11
CA GLU A 314 -14.45 11.40 9.53
C GLU A 314 -15.53 12.24 10.28
N GLY A 315 -16.61 12.65 9.62
CA GLY A 315 -17.65 13.56 10.12
C GLY A 315 -17.96 14.76 9.22
N HIS A 316 -17.20 14.99 8.13
CA HIS A 316 -17.48 16.06 7.17
C HIS A 316 -18.77 15.81 6.37
N PRO A 317 -19.52 16.86 6.01
CA PRO A 317 -20.71 16.75 5.16
C PRO A 317 -20.33 16.33 3.72
N LEU A 318 -21.24 15.62 3.06
CA LEU A 318 -21.14 15.27 1.64
C LEU A 318 -21.77 16.39 0.81
N ARG A 319 -20.99 17.09 -0.02
CA ARG A 319 -21.56 18.08 -0.95
C ARG A 319 -22.01 17.38 -2.23
N LEU A 320 -23.29 17.48 -2.55
CA LEU A 320 -23.84 17.10 -3.84
C LEU A 320 -23.78 18.33 -4.74
N VAL A 321 -22.92 18.28 -5.75
CA VAL A 321 -22.47 19.46 -6.50
C VAL A 321 -22.77 19.34 -7.98
N CYS A 322 -23.09 20.47 -8.59
CA CYS A 322 -23.04 20.65 -10.02
C CYS A 322 -22.28 21.95 -10.34
N TYR A 323 -21.22 21.89 -11.15
CA TYR A 323 -20.36 23.04 -11.44
C TYR A 323 -19.75 23.05 -12.85
N ASP A 324 -19.62 24.25 -13.42
CA ASP A 324 -18.75 24.57 -14.54
C ASP A 324 -17.27 24.58 -14.09
N VAL A 325 -16.37 24.02 -14.89
CA VAL A 325 -14.93 24.21 -14.71
C VAL A 325 -14.15 24.23 -16.03
N VAL A 326 -13.27 25.23 -16.17
CA VAL A 326 -12.29 25.30 -17.26
C VAL A 326 -11.09 24.45 -16.89
N ALA A 327 -11.12 23.16 -17.25
CA ALA A 327 -10.12 22.18 -16.85
C ALA A 327 -8.74 22.40 -17.51
N ALA A 328 -7.90 23.26 -16.90
CA ALA A 328 -6.49 23.35 -17.28
C ALA A 328 -5.77 22.04 -16.93
N LYS A 329 -5.33 21.28 -17.95
CA LYS A 329 -4.63 19.99 -17.80
C LYS A 329 -5.43 18.92 -17.01
N ASN A 330 -6.74 18.84 -17.23
CA ASN A 330 -7.65 17.87 -16.58
C ASN A 330 -7.72 17.97 -15.03
N ARG A 331 -7.49 19.15 -14.46
CA ARG A 331 -7.66 19.42 -13.02
C ARG A 331 -8.87 20.30 -12.74
N HIS A 332 -9.53 20.05 -11.62
CA HIS A 332 -10.70 20.77 -11.13
C HIS A 332 -10.32 21.65 -9.92
N ASP A 333 -9.39 22.60 -10.12
CA ASP A 333 -8.98 23.54 -9.08
C ASP A 333 -10.17 24.36 -8.55
N LYS A 334 -10.32 24.45 -7.23
CA LYS A 334 -11.46 25.03 -6.50
C LYS A 334 -11.78 26.49 -6.88
N HIS A 335 -10.75 27.25 -7.26
CA HIS A 335 -10.90 28.65 -7.68
C HIS A 335 -11.35 28.81 -9.14
N ALA A 336 -11.35 27.73 -9.92
CA ALA A 336 -11.83 27.72 -11.31
C ALA A 336 -13.30 27.26 -11.42
N LYS A 337 -13.87 26.68 -10.36
CA LYS A 337 -15.25 26.18 -10.32
C LYS A 337 -16.26 27.31 -10.24
N ASP A 338 -17.39 27.15 -10.94
CA ASP A 338 -18.55 28.04 -10.89
C ASP A 338 -19.80 27.17 -10.75
N TYR A 339 -20.52 27.29 -9.63
CA TYR A 339 -21.53 26.30 -9.23
C TYR A 339 -22.91 26.58 -9.82
N VAL A 340 -23.50 25.55 -10.43
CA VAL A 340 -24.93 25.46 -10.70
C VAL A 340 -25.68 25.24 -9.39
N PHE A 341 -25.19 24.32 -8.54
CA PHE A 341 -25.63 24.16 -7.15
C PHE A 341 -24.56 23.46 -6.29
N CYS A 342 -24.63 23.67 -4.98
CA CYS A 342 -23.80 22.98 -3.98
C CYS A 342 -24.64 22.65 -2.75
N PHE A 343 -25.20 21.44 -2.71
CA PHE A 343 -26.08 21.00 -1.63
C PHE A 343 -25.28 20.18 -0.61
N SER A 344 -24.93 20.79 0.52
CA SER A 344 -24.20 20.14 1.62
C SER A 344 -25.15 19.25 2.42
N VAL A 345 -24.89 17.95 2.46
CA VAL A 345 -25.62 17.00 3.31
C VAL A 345 -24.79 16.74 4.57
N ALA A 346 -25.20 17.30 5.70
CA ALA A 346 -24.61 17.03 7.01
C ALA A 346 -25.31 15.85 7.69
N TYR A 347 -24.54 14.96 8.32
CA TYR A 347 -25.04 13.82 9.10
C TYR A 347 -24.65 13.93 10.57
N THR A 348 -25.57 13.61 11.46
CA THR A 348 -25.38 13.67 12.92
C THR A 348 -25.46 12.26 13.49
N THR A 349 -24.37 11.75 14.06
CA THR A 349 -24.35 10.42 14.69
C THR A 349 -25.21 10.38 15.96
N PRO A 350 -26.01 9.32 16.20
CA PRO A 350 -26.77 9.18 17.44
C PRO A 350 -25.84 9.02 18.66
N ASP A 351 -26.08 9.84 19.69
CA ASP A 351 -25.23 9.90 20.90
C ASP A 351 -25.49 8.70 21.85
N VAL A 352 -24.76 7.61 21.64
CA VAL A 352 -24.80 6.40 22.48
C VAL A 352 -24.22 6.63 23.89
N ARG A 353 -23.70 7.84 24.22
CA ARG A 353 -23.03 8.12 25.51
C ARG A 353 -23.90 8.77 26.59
N ARG A 354 -25.22 8.64 26.49
CA ARG A 354 -26.14 8.85 27.62
C ARG A 354 -26.83 7.56 28.03
N HIS A 355 -26.11 6.67 28.74
CA HIS A 355 -26.62 5.70 29.74
C HIS A 355 -25.46 4.85 30.34
N SER A 356 -24.47 5.49 30.98
CA SER A 356 -23.49 4.81 31.87
C SER A 356 -22.68 5.83 32.68
N ARG A 357 -23.19 6.28 33.83
CA ARG A 357 -22.38 7.05 34.80
C ARG A 357 -22.84 6.91 36.26
N ALA A 358 -22.60 5.74 36.81
CA ALA A 358 -22.64 5.35 38.22
C ALA A 358 -21.85 4.02 38.30
N THR A 359 -20.93 3.74 39.21
CA THR A 359 -20.40 4.41 40.41
C THR A 359 -19.02 3.79 40.66
N LEU A 360 -18.02 4.51 41.20
CA LEU A 360 -16.94 3.89 42.01
C LEU A 360 -16.19 4.97 42.80
N LEU A 361 -16.02 4.74 44.10
CA LEU A 361 -15.30 5.62 45.04
C LEU A 361 -13.85 5.12 45.23
N PRO A 362 -12.87 6.01 45.48
CA PRO A 362 -11.53 5.60 45.87
C PRO A 362 -11.45 5.30 47.37
N SER A 363 -10.58 4.35 47.74
CA SER A 363 -10.19 4.07 49.13
C SER A 363 -8.68 4.16 49.27
N ALA A 364 -8.19 4.76 50.36
CA ALA A 364 -6.78 5.02 50.61
C ALA A 364 -6.40 4.65 52.06
N THR A 365 -5.26 3.96 52.20
CA THR A 365 -4.47 3.73 53.44
C THR A 365 -3.03 3.51 52.98
N ALA A 366 -2.07 4.42 53.19
CA ALA A 366 -1.39 4.75 54.45
C ALA A 366 -0.26 3.76 54.83
N VAL A 367 0.98 4.15 54.46
CA VAL A 367 2.18 4.36 55.31
C VAL A 367 2.62 3.29 56.32
N ASP A 368 3.87 2.80 56.20
CA ASP A 368 4.91 2.96 57.26
C ASP A 368 6.35 2.81 56.71
N ASN A 369 7.34 3.16 57.53
CA ASN A 369 8.74 3.49 57.23
C ASN A 369 9.73 2.31 57.38
N SER A 370 10.95 2.46 56.82
CA SER A 370 12.20 2.56 57.62
C SER A 370 13.47 2.65 56.75
N ASP A 371 14.41 3.51 57.13
CA ASP A 371 15.76 3.62 56.54
C ASP A 371 16.70 2.46 56.93
N ASP A 372 17.73 2.20 56.12
CA ASP A 372 19.13 2.08 56.59
C ASP A 372 20.12 1.98 55.40
N GLU A 373 21.31 2.57 55.55
CA GLU A 373 22.41 2.56 54.56
C GLU A 373 23.72 1.97 55.18
N PRO A 374 24.86 1.88 54.47
CA PRO A 374 25.43 0.62 54.03
C PRO A 374 26.64 0.14 54.86
N LEU A 375 27.06 -1.11 54.66
CA LEU A 375 28.33 -1.63 55.20
C LEU A 375 29.25 -2.19 54.11
N LEU A 376 30.50 -1.77 54.18
CA LEU A 376 31.62 -2.20 53.34
C LEU A 376 32.06 -3.63 53.69
N VAL A 377 32.35 -4.44 52.67
CA VAL A 377 32.95 -5.78 52.82
C VAL A 377 34.12 -5.94 51.85
N GLU A 378 35.28 -6.35 52.38
CA GLU A 378 36.49 -6.64 51.60
C GLU A 378 36.39 -7.99 50.84
N PRO A 379 37.12 -8.17 49.71
CA PRO A 379 36.87 -9.28 48.80
C PRO A 379 37.44 -10.64 49.28
N PRO A 380 36.69 -11.74 49.16
CA PRO A 380 37.23 -13.09 49.37
C PRO A 380 38.09 -13.57 48.18
N PRO A 381 38.96 -14.58 48.37
CA PRO A 381 39.73 -15.17 47.28
C PRO A 381 38.82 -15.87 46.26
N ALA A 382 39.29 -15.99 45.01
CA ALA A 382 38.51 -16.44 43.86
C ALA A 382 37.80 -17.80 44.03
N THR A 383 36.59 -17.77 44.58
CA THR A 383 35.61 -18.85 44.55
C THR A 383 35.07 -19.02 43.14
N ALA A 384 34.78 -20.26 42.75
CA ALA A 384 34.33 -20.56 41.40
C ALA A 384 32.82 -20.27 41.27
N THR A 385 32.49 -19.26 40.47
CA THR A 385 31.12 -18.72 40.34
C THR A 385 30.26 -19.52 39.35
N ALA A 386 28.96 -19.62 39.66
CA ALA A 386 27.98 -20.23 38.78
C ALA A 386 27.64 -19.31 37.59
N ILE A 387 27.90 -19.79 36.38
CA ILE A 387 27.59 -19.06 35.14
C ILE A 387 26.16 -19.40 34.72
N VAL A 388 25.35 -18.36 34.49
CA VAL A 388 23.92 -18.47 34.13
C VAL A 388 23.70 -18.26 32.63
N GLY A 389 24.64 -17.61 31.93
CA GLY A 389 24.60 -17.43 30.48
C GLY A 389 25.89 -16.87 29.91
N VAL A 390 26.02 -16.89 28.58
CA VAL A 390 27.17 -16.43 27.81
C VAL A 390 26.72 -15.45 26.72
N PRO A 391 26.12 -14.29 27.08
CA PRO A 391 25.40 -13.43 26.13
C PRO A 391 26.28 -12.87 25.01
N TYR A 392 27.58 -12.67 25.24
CA TYR A 392 28.48 -12.08 24.24
C TYR A 392 29.81 -12.82 24.11
N TRP A 393 30.44 -12.67 22.94
CA TRP A 393 31.86 -12.93 22.76
C TRP A 393 32.61 -11.67 22.30
N LEU A 394 33.85 -11.56 22.74
CA LEU A 394 34.74 -10.42 22.55
C LEU A 394 36.00 -10.86 21.78
N GLU A 395 36.29 -10.20 20.66
CA GLU A 395 37.61 -10.22 20.04
C GLU A 395 38.48 -9.12 20.65
N MET A 396 39.54 -9.50 21.38
CA MET A 396 40.54 -8.59 21.94
C MET A 396 41.97 -9.12 21.74
N VAL A 397 42.99 -8.30 22.03
CA VAL A 397 44.40 -8.65 21.96
C VAL A 397 44.85 -9.31 23.25
N ASP A 398 45.33 -10.55 23.14
CA ASP A 398 46.24 -11.13 24.12
C ASP A 398 47.61 -10.44 23.97
N PHE A 399 47.99 -9.62 24.95
CA PHE A 399 49.24 -8.86 24.94
C PHE A 399 50.48 -9.75 25.10
N ALA A 400 50.38 -10.88 25.80
CA ALA A 400 51.49 -11.83 25.98
C ALA A 400 51.79 -12.58 24.68
N LEU A 401 50.74 -13.05 23.99
CA LEU A 401 50.86 -13.76 22.71
C LEU A 401 50.93 -12.82 21.49
N ARG A 402 50.71 -11.51 21.68
CA ARG A 402 50.52 -10.48 20.65
C ARG A 402 49.56 -10.91 19.54
N LYS A 403 48.46 -11.58 19.90
CA LYS A 403 47.50 -12.18 18.95
C LYS A 403 46.08 -11.88 19.40
N ARG A 404 45.14 -11.81 18.45
CA ARG A 404 43.72 -11.65 18.78
C ARG A 404 43.17 -12.96 19.33
N CYS A 405 42.69 -12.94 20.57
CA CYS A 405 42.06 -14.06 21.25
C CYS A 405 40.52 -13.99 21.14
N VAL A 406 39.86 -14.98 21.72
CA VAL A 406 38.40 -14.99 21.94
C VAL A 406 38.18 -15.03 23.44
N VAL A 407 37.43 -14.06 23.94
CA VAL A 407 36.97 -14.00 25.34
C VAL A 407 35.44 -14.07 25.30
N TYR A 408 34.84 -14.77 26.27
CA TYR A 408 33.40 -14.80 26.44
C TYR A 408 33.01 -13.87 27.59
N LEU A 409 31.97 -13.07 27.41
CA LEU A 409 31.33 -12.33 28.49
C LEU A 409 30.20 -13.21 29.04
N VAL A 410 30.25 -13.47 30.33
CA VAL A 410 29.38 -14.42 31.04
C VAL A 410 28.56 -13.69 32.09
N ALA A 411 27.28 -14.04 32.19
CA ALA A 411 26.38 -13.56 33.24
C ALA A 411 26.46 -14.50 34.45
N VAL A 412 26.51 -13.92 35.65
CA VAL A 412 26.77 -14.64 36.92
C VAL A 412 25.61 -14.45 37.89
N ALA A 413 25.19 -15.55 38.54
CA ALA A 413 23.93 -15.63 39.28
C ALA A 413 23.76 -14.59 40.40
N GLU A 414 24.83 -14.28 41.12
CA GLU A 414 24.78 -13.50 42.37
C GLU A 414 24.77 -11.98 42.16
N THR A 415 25.21 -11.49 40.99
CA THR A 415 25.43 -10.05 40.75
C THR A 415 24.83 -9.53 39.45
N LEU A 416 24.44 -10.41 38.52
CA LEU A 416 24.08 -10.08 37.12
C LEU A 416 25.17 -9.30 36.33
N ALA A 417 26.34 -9.08 36.93
CA ALA A 417 27.46 -8.37 36.30
C ALA A 417 28.14 -9.27 35.25
N LEU A 418 28.56 -8.68 34.13
CA LEU A 418 29.32 -9.40 33.11
C LEU A 418 30.75 -9.64 33.58
N GLN A 419 31.12 -10.91 33.69
CA GLN A 419 32.49 -11.34 33.91
C GLN A 419 33.11 -11.84 32.60
N THR A 420 34.44 -11.85 32.54
CA THR A 420 35.22 -12.36 31.41
C THR A 420 35.70 -13.78 31.69
N VAL A 421 35.62 -14.63 30.67
CA VAL A 421 36.29 -15.94 30.66
C VAL A 421 37.01 -16.12 29.34
N HIS A 422 38.33 -16.22 29.37
CA HIS A 422 39.14 -16.49 28.18
C HIS A 422 38.83 -17.90 27.64
N SER A 423 38.67 -18.06 26.32
CA SER A 423 38.21 -19.34 25.75
C SER A 423 39.18 -20.51 25.93
N ALA A 424 40.43 -20.26 26.33
CA ALA A 424 41.33 -21.33 26.76
C ALA A 424 40.98 -21.91 28.15
N ALA A 425 40.44 -21.08 29.06
CA ALA A 425 40.05 -21.49 30.41
C ALA A 425 38.77 -22.34 30.40
N TRP A 426 37.89 -22.11 29.42
CA TRP A 426 36.70 -22.92 29.16
C TRP A 426 37.00 -24.34 28.63
N ARG A 427 38.18 -24.60 28.05
CA ARG A 427 38.45 -25.88 27.36
C ARG A 427 38.22 -27.17 28.15
N PRO A 428 38.47 -27.24 29.48
CA PRO A 428 38.20 -28.43 30.27
C PRO A 428 36.71 -28.75 30.43
N SER A 429 35.82 -27.74 30.34
CA SER A 429 34.39 -27.85 30.61
C SER A 429 33.49 -27.54 29.40
N ALA A 430 34.06 -27.11 28.26
CA ALA A 430 33.30 -26.70 27.09
C ALA A 430 32.67 -27.91 26.35
N PRO A 431 31.40 -27.82 25.93
CA PRO A 431 30.72 -28.88 25.17
C PRO A 431 31.24 -29.02 23.74
N THR A 432 31.99 -28.04 23.22
CA THR A 432 32.57 -28.06 21.87
C THR A 432 34.02 -27.55 21.86
N PRO A 433 34.88 -27.98 20.91
CA PRO A 433 36.28 -27.53 20.85
C PRO A 433 36.42 -26.02 20.54
N LEU A 434 36.77 -25.22 21.55
CA LEU A 434 36.79 -23.77 21.44
C LEU A 434 38.02 -23.19 20.71
N HIS A 435 37.75 -22.15 19.91
CA HIS A 435 38.78 -21.36 19.25
C HIS A 435 39.40 -20.32 20.19
N VAL A 436 40.68 -20.50 20.52
CA VAL A 436 41.48 -19.55 21.33
C VAL A 436 41.95 -18.33 20.54
N ARG A 437 41.98 -18.41 19.20
CA ARG A 437 42.45 -17.32 18.32
C ARG A 437 41.35 -16.90 17.36
N SER A 438 41.03 -15.61 17.38
CA SER A 438 40.05 -15.03 16.47
C SER A 438 40.63 -14.86 15.05
N ARG A 439 39.84 -15.22 14.05
CA ARG A 439 40.11 -15.03 12.60
C ARG A 439 38.77 -14.82 11.89
N LEU A 440 38.73 -13.98 10.86
CA LEU A 440 37.49 -13.62 10.14
C LEU A 440 36.73 -14.87 9.64
N GLY A 441 37.40 -15.78 8.94
CA GLY A 441 36.82 -17.05 8.48
C GLY A 441 36.50 -18.08 9.58
N ARG A 442 36.48 -17.67 10.85
CA ARG A 442 36.04 -18.48 12.01
C ARG A 442 34.91 -17.82 12.81
N TYR A 443 34.46 -16.61 12.46
CA TYR A 443 33.46 -15.88 13.24
C TYR A 443 32.16 -16.68 13.40
N THR A 444 31.66 -17.29 12.34
CA THR A 444 30.47 -18.16 12.38
C THR A 444 30.67 -19.34 13.33
N ALA A 445 31.83 -19.99 13.29
CA ALA A 445 32.16 -21.09 14.20
C ALA A 445 32.30 -20.64 15.67
N ILE A 446 32.83 -19.43 15.92
CA ILE A 446 32.92 -18.85 17.26
C ILE A 446 31.54 -18.49 17.81
N GLU A 447 30.62 -17.99 16.99
CA GLU A 447 29.23 -17.73 17.39
C GLU A 447 28.47 -19.04 17.69
N HIS A 448 28.68 -20.10 16.90
CA HIS A 448 28.15 -21.43 17.24
C HIS A 448 28.73 -21.98 18.55
N GLN A 449 30.04 -21.76 18.79
CA GLN A 449 30.68 -22.10 20.07
C GLN A 449 30.09 -21.30 21.24
N ARG A 450 29.81 -20.00 21.07
CA ARG A 450 29.13 -19.16 22.07
C ARG A 450 27.77 -19.74 22.42
N ARG A 451 26.92 -20.05 21.42
CA ARG A 451 25.58 -20.64 21.63
C ARG A 451 25.65 -21.95 22.41
N ALA A 452 26.53 -22.87 22.01
CA ALA A 452 26.70 -24.12 22.72
C ALA A 452 27.16 -23.94 24.19
N LEU A 453 27.95 -22.90 24.49
CA LEU A 453 28.32 -22.54 25.87
C LEU A 453 27.16 -21.91 26.65
N ASP A 454 26.33 -21.10 25.99
CA ASP A 454 25.12 -20.48 26.52
C ASP A 454 24.08 -21.55 26.91
N ASP A 455 23.82 -22.50 25.99
CA ASP A 455 22.95 -23.66 26.20
C ASP A 455 23.46 -24.55 27.35
N ALA A 456 24.78 -24.70 27.51
CA ALA A 456 25.39 -25.47 28.60
C ALA A 456 25.47 -24.71 29.94
N ALA A 457 25.54 -23.37 29.93
CA ALA A 457 25.51 -22.55 31.14
C ALA A 457 24.21 -22.73 31.92
N ALA A 458 23.08 -22.91 31.22
CA ALA A 458 21.79 -23.26 31.82
C ALA A 458 21.81 -24.57 32.66
N SER A 459 22.84 -25.41 32.51
CA SER A 459 23.07 -26.63 33.30
C SER A 459 24.02 -26.43 34.49
N SER A 460 24.19 -25.20 34.98
CA SER A 460 25.06 -24.84 36.13
C SER A 460 26.55 -25.16 35.93
N THR A 461 27.15 -24.59 34.88
CA THR A 461 28.60 -24.73 34.68
C THR A 461 29.40 -23.78 35.59
N VAL A 462 30.43 -24.31 36.26
CA VAL A 462 31.32 -23.58 37.17
C VAL A 462 32.69 -23.38 36.52
N VAL A 463 33.10 -22.13 36.32
CA VAL A 463 34.40 -21.76 35.73
C VAL A 463 34.97 -20.54 36.45
N ALA A 464 36.29 -20.47 36.59
CA ALA A 464 36.98 -19.28 37.09
C ALA A 464 36.78 -18.09 36.13
N ALA A 465 35.85 -17.21 36.48
CA ALA A 465 35.56 -15.97 35.77
C ALA A 465 36.21 -14.77 36.47
N GLN A 466 36.55 -13.73 35.71
CA GLN A 466 37.22 -12.53 36.22
C GLN A 466 36.41 -11.28 35.87
N PRO A 467 36.32 -10.26 36.75
CA PRO A 467 35.74 -8.97 36.39
C PRO A 467 36.35 -8.40 35.10
N LEU A 468 35.57 -7.68 34.30
CA LEU A 468 36.05 -7.01 33.08
C LEU A 468 36.96 -5.81 33.45
N LEU A 469 38.17 -6.10 33.91
CA LEU A 469 39.19 -5.10 34.18
C LEU A 469 39.73 -4.56 32.85
N TRP A 470 39.22 -3.39 32.45
CA TRP A 470 39.55 -2.75 31.16
C TRP A 470 40.32 -1.43 31.34
N PRO A 471 41.63 -1.48 31.67
CA PRO A 471 42.47 -0.29 31.64
C PRO A 471 42.71 0.16 30.18
N PRO A 472 42.52 1.45 29.84
CA PRO A 472 42.68 1.95 28.48
C PRO A 472 44.09 1.71 27.93
N SER A 473 44.17 1.08 26.76
CA SER A 473 45.41 0.85 26.02
C SER A 473 45.64 1.89 24.94
N SER A 474 46.86 2.42 24.86
CA SER A 474 47.24 3.34 23.77
C SER A 474 47.24 2.65 22.40
N ALA A 475 47.04 3.43 21.33
CA ALA A 475 47.12 2.96 19.95
C ALA A 475 48.37 2.09 19.70
N THR A 476 49.54 2.56 20.16
CA THR A 476 50.81 1.86 20.06
C THR A 476 50.80 0.50 20.78
N ARG A 477 50.21 0.42 21.98
CA ARG A 477 50.09 -0.84 22.75
C ARG A 477 49.21 -1.86 22.03
N LEU A 478 48.13 -1.41 21.39
CA LEU A 478 47.26 -2.21 20.52
C LEU A 478 47.86 -2.52 19.14
N GLY A 479 49.06 -2.02 18.83
CA GLY A 479 49.72 -2.16 17.53
C GLY A 479 49.08 -1.35 16.39
N VAL A 480 48.19 -0.40 16.71
CA VAL A 480 47.51 0.47 15.75
C VAL A 480 48.47 1.55 15.26
N ARG A 481 48.66 1.65 13.94
CA ARG A 481 49.34 2.77 13.30
C ARG A 481 48.30 3.72 12.69
N ILE A 482 47.98 4.78 13.44
CA ILE A 482 47.16 5.90 12.96
C ILE A 482 47.86 6.55 11.76
N ARG A 483 47.11 6.86 10.70
CA ARG A 483 47.64 7.51 9.48
C ARG A 483 48.07 8.94 9.80
N ASN A 484 49.11 9.44 9.14
CA ASN A 484 49.60 10.81 9.37
C ASN A 484 48.51 11.86 9.14
N GLN A 485 47.74 11.75 8.06
CA GLN A 485 46.57 12.60 7.79
C GLN A 485 45.60 12.63 8.98
N HIS A 486 45.23 11.46 9.51
CA HIS A 486 44.29 11.40 10.64
C HIS A 486 44.92 11.99 11.91
N ARG A 487 46.23 11.81 12.15
CA ARG A 487 46.94 12.42 13.29
C ARG A 487 46.98 13.95 13.21
N GLN A 488 47.12 14.51 12.01
CA GLN A 488 47.21 15.96 11.81
C GLN A 488 45.90 16.69 12.16
N HIS A 489 44.75 16.03 11.95
CA HIS A 489 43.42 16.58 12.22
C HIS A 489 42.70 15.88 13.39
N MET A 490 43.43 15.12 14.22
CA MET A 490 42.88 14.34 15.33
C MET A 490 42.43 15.26 16.47
N VAL A 491 41.17 15.16 16.86
CA VAL A 491 40.58 15.91 17.98
C VAL A 491 40.36 15.03 19.20
N PHE A 492 40.12 13.73 19.00
CA PHE A 492 39.90 12.76 20.08
C PHE A 492 40.36 11.36 19.68
N GLN A 493 40.84 10.56 20.63
CA GLN A 493 41.20 9.16 20.42
C GLN A 493 40.93 8.33 21.67
N GLN A 494 40.47 7.09 21.49
CA GLN A 494 40.06 6.23 22.59
C GLN A 494 40.06 4.74 22.21
N GLU A 495 40.47 3.87 23.13
CA GLU A 495 40.19 2.43 23.01
C GLU A 495 38.72 2.15 23.32
N THR A 496 38.07 1.35 22.47
CA THR A 496 36.64 1.05 22.53
C THR A 496 36.36 -0.43 22.32
N PHE A 497 35.22 -0.90 22.83
CA PHE A 497 34.57 -2.11 22.35
C PHE A 497 33.40 -1.67 21.48
N ARG A 498 33.41 -2.06 20.20
CA ARG A 498 32.28 -1.81 19.30
C ARG A 498 31.49 -3.09 19.08
N ALA A 499 30.16 -3.01 19.15
CA ALA A 499 29.32 -4.13 18.76
C ALA A 499 29.32 -4.31 17.23
N ILE A 500 29.48 -5.56 16.81
CA ILE A 500 29.50 -6.00 15.41
C ILE A 500 28.23 -6.80 15.08
N SER A 501 27.67 -7.47 16.08
CA SER A 501 26.31 -8.04 16.10
C SER A 501 25.72 -7.83 17.51
N SER A 502 24.49 -8.28 17.75
CA SER A 502 23.89 -8.34 19.09
C SER A 502 24.63 -9.27 20.08
N THR A 503 25.56 -10.12 19.61
CA THR A 503 26.32 -11.10 20.41
C THR A 503 27.84 -10.95 20.32
N PHE A 504 28.35 -10.09 19.41
CA PHE A 504 29.78 -9.98 19.13
C PHE A 504 30.28 -8.55 19.36
N LEU A 505 31.21 -8.40 20.31
CA LEU A 505 31.96 -7.17 20.56
C LEU A 505 33.40 -7.28 20.02
N ARG A 506 33.96 -6.17 19.55
CA ARG A 506 35.36 -6.12 19.08
C ARG A 506 36.12 -4.94 19.68
N GLN A 507 37.32 -5.22 20.17
CA GLN A 507 38.32 -4.21 20.53
C GLN A 507 38.82 -3.47 19.29
N GLU A 508 38.45 -2.19 19.21
CA GLU A 508 38.85 -1.25 18.16
C GLU A 508 39.31 0.07 18.81
N PHE A 509 40.15 0.81 18.11
CA PHE A 509 40.66 2.10 18.55
C PHE A 509 40.01 3.20 17.71
N VAL A 510 39.22 4.05 18.35
CA VAL A 510 38.56 5.20 17.75
C VAL A 510 39.56 6.34 17.61
N VAL A 511 39.57 6.96 16.43
CA VAL A 511 40.26 8.21 16.12
C VAL A 511 39.23 9.14 15.48
N LEU A 512 38.83 10.17 16.20
CA LEU A 512 37.95 11.22 15.69
C LEU A 512 38.82 12.38 15.18
N THR A 513 38.51 12.84 13.98
CA THR A 513 39.09 14.03 13.35
C THR A 513 38.01 15.08 13.16
N GLN A 514 38.41 16.28 12.73
CA GLN A 514 37.47 17.34 12.36
C GLN A 514 36.47 16.92 11.27
N ASP A 515 36.88 16.03 10.36
CA ASP A 515 36.08 15.64 9.17
C ASP A 515 35.52 14.21 9.24
N GLY A 516 35.91 13.39 10.22
CA GLY A 516 35.50 11.98 10.25
C GLY A 516 35.88 11.16 11.48
N LEU A 517 35.04 10.16 11.73
CA LEU A 517 35.19 9.11 12.75
C LEU A 517 35.86 7.88 12.14
N HIS A 518 37.08 7.56 12.57
CA HIS A 518 37.89 6.46 12.04
C HIS A 518 38.07 5.35 13.07
N LEU A 519 37.67 4.14 12.69
CA LEU A 519 37.74 2.94 13.52
C LEU A 519 38.94 2.12 13.09
N TYR A 520 39.92 1.91 13.98
CA TYR A 520 41.09 1.08 13.73
C TYR A 520 40.99 -0.25 14.47
N ARG A 521 41.10 -1.36 13.75
CA ARG A 521 41.26 -2.67 14.39
C ARG A 521 42.68 -2.77 14.99
N SER A 522 42.82 -3.48 16.11
CA SER A 522 44.12 -3.79 16.71
C SER A 522 45.12 -4.33 15.66
N GLN A 523 46.40 -3.97 15.78
CA GLN A 523 47.48 -4.33 14.85
C GLN A 523 47.30 -3.84 13.40
N SER A 524 46.36 -2.91 13.13
CA SER A 524 46.13 -2.38 11.78
C SER A 524 46.97 -1.14 11.46
N LYS A 525 47.27 -0.96 10.16
CA LYS A 525 47.90 0.24 9.58
C LYS A 525 46.91 1.18 8.87
N SER A 526 45.65 0.78 8.80
CA SER A 526 44.55 1.52 8.19
C SER A 526 43.30 1.40 9.06
N PRO A 527 42.37 2.37 8.99
CA PRO A 527 41.04 2.16 9.56
C PRO A 527 40.41 0.91 8.93
N VAL A 528 39.65 0.16 9.73
CA VAL A 528 38.71 -0.86 9.23
C VAL A 528 37.41 -0.19 8.75
N ARG A 529 37.10 1.00 9.27
CA ARG A 529 35.99 1.84 8.83
C ARG A 529 36.32 3.32 9.01
N SER A 530 35.91 4.16 8.07
CA SER A 530 35.91 5.61 8.19
C SER A 530 34.49 6.09 7.90
N ILE A 531 33.91 6.88 8.81
CA ILE A 531 32.60 7.51 8.67
C ILE A 531 32.84 9.01 8.59
N PRO A 532 32.45 9.70 7.50
CA PRO A 532 32.47 11.17 7.44
C PRO A 532 31.64 11.78 8.57
N ILE A 533 32.11 12.88 9.18
CA ILE A 533 31.38 13.50 10.31
C ILE A 533 30.03 14.09 9.87
N ASN A 534 29.92 14.48 8.60
CA ASN A 534 28.72 15.08 8.02
C ASN A 534 27.53 14.11 7.88
N VAL A 535 27.74 12.79 7.91
CA VAL A 535 26.65 11.80 7.91
C VAL A 535 26.22 11.37 9.33
N VAL A 536 26.81 11.94 10.38
CA VAL A 536 26.39 11.68 11.77
C VAL A 536 25.14 12.50 12.09
N VAL A 537 24.05 11.82 12.41
CA VAL A 537 22.75 12.43 12.77
C VAL A 537 22.67 12.72 14.27
N GLY A 538 23.23 11.84 15.10
CA GLY A 538 23.23 12.00 16.55
C GLY A 538 24.30 11.15 17.23
N ALA A 539 24.64 11.51 18.47
CA ALA A 539 25.46 10.68 19.33
C ALA A 539 24.96 10.83 20.78
N THR A 540 24.67 9.74 21.47
CA THR A 540 24.05 9.78 22.80
C THR A 540 24.60 8.70 23.72
N ALA A 541 24.80 9.04 25.00
CA ALA A 541 25.05 8.05 26.04
C ALA A 541 23.77 7.23 26.24
N CYS A 542 23.88 5.89 26.22
CA CYS A 542 22.76 5.00 26.46
C CYS A 542 23.25 3.59 26.82
N THR A 543 22.48 2.89 27.64
CA THR A 543 22.77 1.51 28.05
C THR A 543 22.19 0.54 27.02
N TRP A 544 23.05 0.05 26.12
CA TRP A 544 22.68 -0.92 25.07
C TRP A 544 23.24 -2.34 25.32
N CYS A 545 24.15 -2.49 26.29
CA CYS A 545 24.74 -3.76 26.71
C CYS A 545 24.65 -3.86 28.24
N PRO A 546 23.73 -4.67 28.80
CA PRO A 546 23.69 -4.92 30.24
C PRO A 546 25.05 -5.42 30.75
N GLY A 547 25.61 -4.78 31.78
CA GLY A 547 26.94 -5.09 32.31
C GLY A 547 28.11 -4.41 31.60
N LEU A 548 27.88 -3.40 30.76
CA LEU A 548 28.90 -2.41 30.37
C LEU A 548 28.41 -1.00 30.79
N ASP A 549 29.06 -0.41 31.80
CA ASP A 549 28.57 0.81 32.48
C ASP A 549 28.74 2.11 31.67
N HIS A 550 29.54 2.06 30.61
CA HIS A 550 30.07 3.24 29.93
C HIS A 550 29.88 3.13 28.42
N THR A 551 28.62 3.22 28.02
CA THR A 551 28.16 2.96 26.66
C THR A 551 27.53 4.18 26.00
N PHE A 552 27.74 4.31 24.69
CA PHE A 552 27.11 5.32 23.84
C PHE A 552 26.84 4.77 22.44
N VAL A 553 25.98 5.47 21.70
CA VAL A 553 25.73 5.22 20.28
C VAL A 553 26.12 6.41 19.42
N VAL A 554 26.46 6.13 18.17
CA VAL A 554 26.58 7.13 17.11
C VAL A 554 25.60 6.72 16.00
N GLN A 555 24.56 7.51 15.83
CA GLN A 555 23.56 7.37 14.77
C GLN A 555 24.07 8.14 13.56
N THR A 556 24.17 7.46 12.42
CA THR A 556 24.40 8.08 11.11
C THR A 556 23.10 8.06 10.30
N LEU A 557 23.12 8.68 9.12
CA LEU A 557 22.02 8.60 8.15
C LEU A 557 21.61 7.17 7.79
N TYR A 558 22.51 6.20 7.95
CA TYR A 558 22.41 4.88 7.35
C TYR A 558 22.67 3.70 8.33
N GLU A 559 23.17 3.95 9.54
CA GLU A 559 23.39 2.92 10.56
C GLU A 559 23.40 3.51 11.98
N THR A 560 23.28 2.65 13.00
CA THR A 560 23.65 3.00 14.37
C THR A 560 24.85 2.17 14.82
N LEU A 561 25.89 2.85 15.28
CA LEU A 561 27.11 2.25 15.82
C LEU A 561 27.06 2.25 17.34
N TYR A 562 27.38 1.12 17.95
CA TYR A 562 27.25 0.88 19.39
C TYR A 562 28.63 0.72 20.00
N PHE A 563 28.98 1.61 20.92
CA PHE A 563 30.30 1.72 21.53
C PHE A 563 30.23 1.60 23.06
N ALA A 564 31.21 0.91 23.61
CA ALA A 564 31.59 1.00 25.02
C ALA A 564 32.98 1.61 25.12
N VAL A 565 33.28 2.24 26.25
CA VAL A 565 34.56 2.87 26.61
C VAL A 565 34.91 2.57 28.07
N PRO A 566 36.17 2.70 28.50
CA PRO A 566 36.59 2.32 29.85
C PRO A 566 36.28 3.35 30.95
N SER A 567 35.66 4.50 30.65
CA SER A 567 35.24 5.47 31.69
C SER A 567 34.08 6.37 31.23
N ALA A 568 33.27 6.85 32.18
CA ALA A 568 32.26 7.88 31.93
C ALA A 568 32.84 9.19 31.37
N HIS A 569 34.07 9.56 31.78
CA HIS A 569 34.78 10.71 31.21
C HIS A 569 35.08 10.54 29.71
N ALA A 570 35.46 9.33 29.28
CA ALA A 570 35.67 9.03 27.87
C ALA A 570 34.37 9.07 27.05
N VAL A 571 33.21 8.74 27.65
CA VAL A 571 31.90 8.98 27.01
C VAL A 571 31.68 10.48 26.80
N ALA A 572 31.84 11.28 27.86
CA ALA A 572 31.59 12.72 27.83
C ALA A 572 32.46 13.44 26.79
N GLU A 573 33.77 13.19 26.75
CA GLU A 573 34.66 13.80 25.75
C GLU A 573 34.37 13.30 24.33
N CYS A 574 34.05 12.02 24.13
CA CYS A 574 33.70 11.50 22.80
C CYS A 574 32.43 12.18 22.26
N LEU A 575 31.37 12.25 23.07
CA LEU A 575 30.12 12.92 22.70
C LEU A 575 30.32 14.40 22.44
N LYS A 576 31.05 15.11 23.32
CA LYS A 576 31.41 16.52 23.16
C LYS A 576 32.08 16.80 21.81
N HIS A 577 33.12 16.04 21.46
CA HIS A 577 33.79 16.24 20.17
C HIS A 577 32.91 15.86 18.97
N LEU A 578 32.08 14.81 19.07
CA LEU A 578 31.12 14.49 18.01
C LEU A 578 30.11 15.62 17.78
N HIS A 579 29.55 16.20 18.84
CA HIS A 579 28.60 17.33 18.70
C HIS A 579 29.27 18.62 18.20
N VAL A 580 30.51 18.90 18.60
CA VAL A 580 31.26 20.10 18.16
C VAL A 580 31.64 20.04 16.67
N HIS A 581 31.90 18.84 16.12
CA HIS A 581 32.35 18.67 14.73
C HIS A 581 31.25 18.18 13.77
N LYS A 582 30.09 17.73 14.27
CA LYS A 582 28.91 17.48 13.43
C LYS A 582 28.42 18.81 12.83
N PRO A 583 28.15 18.90 11.50
CA PRO A 583 27.57 20.09 10.92
C PRO A 583 26.13 20.34 11.44
N PRO A 584 25.68 21.61 11.53
CA PRO A 584 24.36 21.95 12.04
C PRO A 584 23.22 21.45 11.12
N THR A 585 23.49 21.28 9.83
CA THR A 585 22.56 20.74 8.83
C THR A 585 23.20 19.54 8.10
N PRO A 586 22.43 18.51 7.70
CA PRO A 586 22.92 17.45 6.85
C PRO A 586 23.52 18.00 5.53
N PRO A 587 24.54 17.34 4.96
CA PRO A 587 25.10 17.72 3.67
C PRO A 587 24.11 17.43 2.52
N PRO A 588 24.18 18.23 1.44
CA PRO A 588 24.18 17.84 0.04
C PRO A 588 23.76 16.48 -0.52
N LEU A 589 22.81 15.69 -0.02
CA LEU A 589 22.55 14.35 -0.59
C LEU A 589 22.23 14.41 -2.10
N CYS A 590 23.05 13.77 -2.91
CA CYS A 590 22.75 13.51 -4.32
C CYS A 590 22.15 12.10 -4.52
N LEU A 591 21.66 11.82 -5.73
CA LEU A 591 21.08 10.52 -6.07
C LEU A 591 22.10 9.36 -6.02
N ASP A 592 23.39 9.67 -6.21
CA ASP A 592 24.46 8.68 -6.09
C ASP A 592 24.79 8.38 -4.61
N ASP A 593 24.68 9.37 -3.71
CA ASP A 593 24.83 9.17 -2.26
C ASP A 593 23.75 8.24 -1.71
N LEU A 594 22.52 8.34 -2.22
CA LEU A 594 21.42 7.45 -1.86
C LEU A 594 21.87 5.99 -2.02
N GLN A 595 22.41 5.59 -3.17
CA GLN A 595 22.81 4.19 -3.41
C GLN A 595 23.80 3.65 -2.36
N ALA A 596 24.69 4.50 -1.83
CA ALA A 596 25.59 4.13 -0.74
C ALA A 596 24.87 3.94 0.61
N MET A 597 23.79 4.69 0.88
CA MET A 597 22.95 4.51 2.08
C MET A 597 22.15 3.20 2.02
N TRP A 598 21.52 2.89 0.88
CA TRP A 598 20.79 1.62 0.70
C TRP A 598 21.71 0.39 0.64
N ALA A 599 23.00 0.58 0.34
CA ALA A 599 23.99 -0.49 0.34
C ALA A 599 24.35 -1.00 1.75
N ILE A 600 23.80 -0.43 2.83
CA ILE A 600 24.06 -0.86 4.21
C ILE A 600 23.08 -1.94 4.64
N HIS A 601 23.40 -3.14 4.21
CA HIS A 601 22.73 -4.38 4.57
C HIS A 601 23.73 -5.38 5.11
N THR A 602 23.31 -6.23 6.04
CA THR A 602 24.19 -7.30 6.53
C THR A 602 24.25 -8.40 5.46
N THR A 603 25.41 -8.53 4.78
CA THR A 603 25.66 -9.63 3.84
C THR A 603 26.39 -10.78 4.51
N TYR A 604 25.86 -11.99 4.35
CA TYR A 604 26.44 -13.23 4.87
C TYR A 604 26.24 -14.39 3.89
N ALA A 605 27.21 -15.31 3.88
CA ALA A 605 27.16 -16.52 3.09
C ALA A 605 26.34 -17.60 3.81
N GLN A 606 25.49 -18.29 3.05
CA GLN A 606 24.69 -19.42 3.49
C GLN A 606 25.49 -20.74 3.39
N PRO A 607 25.06 -21.82 4.09
CA PRO A 607 25.71 -23.13 3.99
C PRO A 607 25.72 -23.75 2.59
N ASP A 608 24.83 -23.31 1.69
CA ASP A 608 24.78 -23.74 0.28
C ASP A 608 25.64 -22.86 -0.66
N GLY A 609 26.38 -21.89 -0.12
CA GLY A 609 27.21 -20.96 -0.88
C GLY A 609 26.46 -19.76 -1.46
N SER A 610 25.14 -19.67 -1.30
CA SER A 610 24.39 -18.45 -1.65
C SER A 610 24.70 -17.29 -0.69
N THR A 611 24.36 -16.07 -1.07
CA THR A 611 24.50 -14.88 -0.20
C THR A 611 23.13 -14.29 0.10
N ARG A 612 22.92 -13.90 1.37
CA ARG A 612 21.76 -13.10 1.80
C ARG A 612 22.20 -11.70 2.16
N SER A 613 21.32 -10.73 1.92
CA SER A 613 21.48 -9.30 2.18
C SER A 613 20.28 -8.82 3.00
N VAL A 614 20.43 -8.70 4.33
CA VAL A 614 19.35 -8.22 5.22
C VAL A 614 19.35 -6.70 5.24
N LEU A 615 18.32 -6.11 4.62
CA LEU A 615 18.22 -4.68 4.30
C LEU A 615 17.74 -3.81 5.48
N ASN A 616 16.99 -4.36 6.43
CA ASN A 616 16.51 -3.62 7.62
C ASN A 616 17.45 -3.75 8.83
N ALA A 617 18.76 -3.77 8.58
CA ALA A 617 19.80 -3.98 9.59
C ALA A 617 20.38 -2.68 10.20
N ARG A 618 19.72 -1.52 10.03
CA ARG A 618 20.24 -0.19 10.39
C ARG A 618 20.74 -0.11 11.84
N ALA A 619 19.96 -0.58 12.80
CA ALA A 619 20.29 -0.61 14.22
C ALA A 619 20.50 -2.05 14.70
N LEU A 620 21.54 -2.35 15.47
CA LEU A 620 21.73 -3.69 16.05
C LEU A 620 20.58 -4.07 17.00
N PHE A 621 20.18 -3.11 17.83
CA PHE A 621 19.10 -3.22 18.81
C PHE A 621 17.97 -2.29 18.36
N PRO A 622 16.94 -2.79 17.65
CA PRO A 622 15.82 -1.98 17.18
C PRO A 622 14.93 -1.53 18.34
N SER A 623 14.23 -0.41 18.17
CA SER A 623 13.13 0.00 19.05
C SER A 623 12.09 -1.12 19.15
N CYS A 624 11.55 -1.35 20.35
CA CYS A 624 10.54 -2.38 20.57
C CYS A 624 9.18 -1.90 20.04
N GLU A 625 8.68 -2.59 19.03
CA GLU A 625 7.33 -2.44 18.51
C GLU A 625 6.72 -3.85 18.36
N PRO A 626 5.97 -4.33 19.36
CA PRO A 626 5.49 -5.70 19.36
C PRO A 626 4.35 -5.91 18.36
N ASP A 627 3.64 -4.86 17.95
CA ASP A 627 2.49 -4.96 17.06
C ASP A 627 2.88 -5.05 15.58
N PRO A 628 2.62 -6.16 14.87
CA PRO A 628 3.07 -6.31 13.48
C PRO A 628 2.35 -5.37 12.51
N THR A 629 1.06 -5.10 12.73
CA THR A 629 0.20 -4.27 11.86
C THR A 629 0.66 -2.81 11.90
N SER A 630 0.74 -2.22 13.09
CA SER A 630 1.26 -0.86 13.30
C SER A 630 2.68 -0.67 12.74
N ALA A 631 3.53 -1.70 12.88
CA ALA A 631 4.90 -1.65 12.38
C ALA A 631 4.96 -1.60 10.85
N ILE A 632 4.18 -2.43 10.15
CA ILE A 632 4.20 -2.44 8.68
C ILE A 632 3.52 -1.20 8.09
N GLU A 633 2.48 -0.66 8.73
CA GLU A 633 1.86 0.61 8.33
C GLU A 633 2.88 1.75 8.29
N ARG A 634 3.66 1.96 9.36
CA ARG A 634 4.68 3.02 9.41
C ARG A 634 5.77 2.82 8.36
N VAL A 635 6.16 1.58 8.08
CA VAL A 635 7.12 1.25 7.02
C VAL A 635 6.60 1.70 5.66
N LEU A 636 5.34 1.40 5.34
CA LEU A 636 4.74 1.76 4.06
C LEU A 636 4.49 3.27 3.97
N GLU A 637 4.05 3.90 5.04
CA GLU A 637 3.86 5.35 5.11
C GLU A 637 5.18 6.09 4.86
N ALA A 638 6.26 5.68 5.53
CA ALA A 638 7.60 6.24 5.31
C ALA A 638 8.13 5.94 3.90
N ALA A 639 7.89 4.74 3.37
CA ALA A 639 8.25 4.36 2.01
C ALA A 639 7.53 5.21 0.95
N ILE A 640 6.22 5.49 1.10
CA ILE A 640 5.49 6.39 0.19
C ILE A 640 6.06 7.80 0.27
N LYS A 641 6.19 8.36 1.48
CA LYS A 641 6.71 9.73 1.68
C LYS A 641 8.07 9.90 1.02
N LEU A 642 8.93 8.89 1.13
CA LEU A 642 10.22 8.86 0.44
C LEU A 642 10.09 8.65 -1.08
N ASN A 643 9.23 7.74 -1.56
CA ASN A 643 9.02 7.51 -2.99
C ASN A 643 8.48 8.76 -3.71
N MET A 644 7.54 9.50 -3.10
CA MET A 644 7.02 10.77 -3.62
C MET A 644 8.09 11.86 -3.69
N LEU A 645 9.13 11.82 -2.84
CA LEU A 645 10.29 12.70 -2.93
C LEU A 645 11.34 12.22 -3.94
N LEU A 646 11.37 10.92 -4.24
CA LEU A 646 12.28 10.35 -5.23
C LEU A 646 11.79 10.57 -6.67
N ASP A 647 10.48 10.56 -6.90
CA ASP A 647 9.88 10.84 -8.22
C ASP A 647 10.33 12.21 -8.78
N ASP A 648 10.65 12.26 -10.07
CA ASP A 648 11.27 13.42 -10.74
C ASP A 648 10.25 14.35 -11.42
N SER A 649 8.96 14.05 -11.31
CA SER A 649 7.87 14.88 -11.87
C SER A 649 7.65 16.23 -11.16
N ILE A 650 8.27 16.46 -10.00
CA ILE A 650 8.11 17.69 -9.20
C ILE A 650 9.42 18.49 -9.21
N VAL A 651 9.42 19.64 -9.90
CA VAL A 651 10.55 20.60 -9.99
C VAL A 651 10.67 21.46 -8.71
N VAL A 652 10.57 20.82 -7.55
CA VAL A 652 10.98 21.39 -6.26
C VAL A 652 12.43 21.00 -6.05
N ARG A 653 13.30 21.98 -5.75
CA ARG A 653 14.67 21.70 -5.30
C ARG A 653 14.56 20.86 -4.04
N LYS A 654 14.81 19.55 -4.17
CA LYS A 654 14.72 18.57 -3.08
C LYS A 654 15.67 19.04 -1.98
N ASP A 655 15.13 19.52 -0.86
CA ASP A 655 15.96 19.86 0.29
C ASP A 655 16.61 18.57 0.81
N ALA A 656 17.93 18.56 0.79
CA ALA A 656 18.73 17.39 1.15
C ALA A 656 18.56 17.00 2.62
N ALA A 657 18.25 17.95 3.52
CA ALA A 657 17.94 17.64 4.90
C ALA A 657 16.59 16.90 4.99
N THR A 658 15.54 17.42 4.36
CA THR A 658 14.24 16.74 4.26
C THR A 658 14.35 15.33 3.64
N LEU A 659 15.17 15.15 2.61
CA LEU A 659 15.43 13.83 2.01
C LEU A 659 16.17 12.89 2.97
N ALA A 660 17.21 13.39 3.66
CA ALA A 660 17.98 12.66 4.66
C ALA A 660 17.10 12.16 5.80
N ASP A 661 16.23 13.03 6.32
CA ASP A 661 15.29 12.70 7.39
C ASP A 661 14.30 11.61 6.93
N LYS A 662 13.77 11.70 5.70
CA LYS A 662 12.81 10.72 5.18
C LYS A 662 13.44 9.36 4.86
N VAL A 663 14.72 9.33 4.47
CA VAL A 663 15.51 8.08 4.42
C VAL A 663 15.69 7.50 5.82
N SER A 664 16.02 8.33 6.81
CA SER A 664 16.15 7.90 8.20
C SER A 664 14.85 7.31 8.74
N ASP A 665 13.74 8.03 8.61
CA ASP A 665 12.40 7.61 9.05
C ASP A 665 12.05 6.21 8.49
N PHE A 666 12.26 6.00 7.20
CA PHE A 666 11.98 4.74 6.54
C PHE A 666 12.88 3.60 7.01
N LEU A 667 14.20 3.84 7.14
CA LEU A 667 15.12 2.79 7.58
C LEU A 667 14.90 2.40 9.06
N ASP A 668 14.50 3.35 9.91
CA ASP A 668 14.15 3.06 11.32
C ASP A 668 12.84 2.29 11.42
N ALA A 669 11.79 2.70 10.69
CA ALA A 669 10.54 1.94 10.61
C ALA A 669 10.78 0.51 10.10
N ALA A 670 11.58 0.36 9.03
CA ALA A 670 11.91 -0.97 8.50
C ALA A 670 12.69 -1.80 9.53
N CYS A 671 13.56 -1.17 10.33
CA CYS A 671 14.30 -1.84 11.39
C CYS A 671 13.41 -2.30 12.56
N ALA A 672 12.33 -1.56 12.88
CA ALA A 672 11.37 -1.92 13.93
C ALA A 672 10.67 -3.27 13.67
N LEU A 673 10.47 -3.66 12.39
CA LEU A 673 9.94 -4.99 12.00
C LEU A 673 10.69 -6.16 12.65
N ARG A 674 11.95 -5.98 13.07
CA ARG A 674 12.75 -7.01 13.74
C ARG A 674 12.31 -7.32 15.18
N SER A 675 11.46 -6.49 15.77
CA SER A 675 10.97 -6.64 17.15
C SER A 675 9.50 -7.08 17.25
N VAL A 676 8.82 -7.24 16.11
CA VAL A 676 7.38 -7.56 16.08
C VAL A 676 7.09 -8.97 16.57
N GLU A 677 5.99 -9.11 17.32
CA GLU A 677 5.51 -10.39 17.81
C GLU A 677 4.51 -10.98 16.81
N LEU A 678 5.02 -11.79 15.88
CA LEU A 678 4.23 -12.48 14.84
C LEU A 678 3.09 -13.36 15.36
N ARG A 679 3.05 -13.67 16.66
CA ARG A 679 1.95 -14.42 17.30
C ARG A 679 0.65 -13.62 17.37
N ARG A 680 0.74 -12.28 17.39
CA ARG A 680 -0.41 -11.36 17.39
C ARG A 680 -1.22 -11.39 16.08
N LEU A 681 -0.65 -11.94 15.00
CA LEU A 681 -1.36 -12.19 13.74
C LEU A 681 -2.17 -13.50 13.84
N GLU A 682 -3.20 -13.47 14.69
CA GLU A 682 -4.09 -14.61 14.94
C GLU A 682 -4.99 -14.90 13.73
N ARG A 683 -5.59 -13.85 13.17
CA ARG A 683 -6.48 -13.93 12.00
C ARG A 683 -5.71 -14.23 10.71
N TYR A 684 -6.35 -15.01 9.84
CA TYR A 684 -5.79 -15.42 8.55
C TYR A 684 -5.50 -14.22 7.64
N GLU A 685 -6.48 -13.33 7.53
CA GLU A 685 -6.44 -12.16 6.64
C GLU A 685 -5.38 -11.15 7.09
N ASP A 686 -5.29 -10.84 8.38
CA ASP A 686 -4.27 -9.95 8.95
C ASP A 686 -2.86 -10.48 8.68
N ARG A 687 -2.65 -11.79 8.85
CA ARG A 687 -1.39 -12.46 8.54
C ARG A 687 -1.04 -12.38 7.05
N LEU A 688 -2.03 -12.62 6.18
CA LEU A 688 -1.88 -12.54 4.73
C LEU A 688 -1.53 -11.11 4.29
N CYS A 689 -2.30 -10.13 4.77
CA CYS A 689 -2.09 -8.70 4.59
C CYS A 689 -0.66 -8.30 5.02
N PHE A 690 -0.26 -8.62 6.25
CA PHE A 690 1.05 -8.28 6.78
C PHE A 690 2.18 -8.77 5.87
N TYR A 691 2.17 -10.05 5.47
CA TYR A 691 3.24 -10.59 4.61
C TYR A 691 3.21 -10.06 3.17
N LEU A 692 2.03 -9.77 2.59
CA LEU A 692 1.94 -9.09 1.28
C LEU A 692 2.52 -7.68 1.34
N ASN A 693 2.19 -6.95 2.40
CA ASN A 693 2.66 -5.59 2.66
C ASN A 693 4.18 -5.54 2.94
N VAL A 694 4.72 -6.45 3.76
CA VAL A 694 6.17 -6.60 3.97
C VAL A 694 6.90 -6.98 2.67
N TYR A 695 6.32 -7.88 1.86
CA TYR A 695 6.88 -8.23 0.55
C TYR A 695 7.00 -7.01 -0.36
N GLN A 696 5.97 -6.16 -0.42
CA GLN A 696 6.01 -4.91 -1.20
C GLN A 696 7.08 -3.95 -0.69
N ALA A 697 7.14 -3.71 0.62
CA ALA A 697 8.14 -2.82 1.22
C ALA A 697 9.57 -3.32 0.93
N LEU A 698 9.83 -4.62 1.07
CA LEU A 698 11.11 -5.23 0.72
C LEU A 698 11.41 -5.13 -0.78
N LEU A 699 10.44 -5.39 -1.66
CA LEU A 699 10.62 -5.33 -3.10
C LEU A 699 10.92 -3.90 -3.57
N TRP A 700 10.23 -2.90 -3.01
CA TRP A 700 10.54 -1.49 -3.24
C TRP A 700 11.94 -1.13 -2.75
N HIS A 701 12.24 -1.39 -1.47
CA HIS A 701 13.54 -1.12 -0.87
C HIS A 701 14.67 -1.74 -1.72
N ALA A 702 14.54 -3.02 -2.09
CA ALA A 702 15.52 -3.73 -2.89
C ALA A 702 15.68 -3.15 -4.32
N LYS A 703 14.59 -2.67 -4.95
CA LYS A 703 14.64 -2.00 -6.25
C LYS A 703 15.36 -0.65 -6.17
N VAL A 704 15.14 0.16 -5.12
CA VAL A 704 15.87 1.42 -4.95
C VAL A 704 17.34 1.15 -4.58
N ALA A 705 17.61 0.15 -3.74
CA ALA A 705 18.95 -0.21 -3.29
C ALA A 705 19.87 -0.76 -4.39
N PHE A 706 19.34 -1.62 -5.26
CA PHE A 706 20.13 -2.43 -6.20
C PHE A 706 19.77 -2.18 -7.68
N GLY A 707 18.80 -1.30 -7.95
CA GLY A 707 18.18 -1.17 -9.25
C GLY A 707 17.24 -2.35 -9.59
N PRO A 708 16.64 -2.34 -10.80
CA PRO A 708 15.80 -3.43 -11.26
C PRO A 708 16.59 -4.75 -11.41
N PRO A 709 15.99 -5.90 -11.06
CA PRO A 709 16.69 -7.18 -11.09
C PRO A 709 17.01 -7.64 -12.51
N LYS A 710 18.31 -7.81 -12.81
CA LYS A 710 18.76 -8.45 -14.08
C LYS A 710 18.28 -9.91 -14.21
N GLN A 711 18.12 -10.60 -13.08
CA GLN A 711 17.56 -11.94 -12.98
C GLN A 711 16.72 -12.03 -11.71
N TRP A 712 15.46 -12.44 -11.83
CA TRP A 712 14.51 -12.46 -10.71
C TRP A 712 14.93 -13.38 -9.57
N LEU A 713 15.18 -14.67 -9.87
CA LEU A 713 15.40 -15.70 -8.85
C LEU A 713 16.64 -15.48 -7.96
N PRO A 714 17.83 -15.11 -8.48
CA PRO A 714 18.98 -14.80 -7.62
C PRO A 714 18.75 -13.53 -6.78
N PHE A 715 17.99 -12.56 -7.31
CA PHE A 715 17.63 -11.34 -6.58
C PHE A 715 16.65 -11.65 -5.44
N SER A 716 15.56 -12.37 -5.73
CA SER A 716 14.51 -12.68 -4.76
C SER A 716 14.95 -13.62 -3.63
N ARG A 717 15.98 -14.45 -3.86
CA ARG A 717 16.64 -15.25 -2.82
C ARG A 717 17.69 -14.49 -2.00
N ARG A 718 18.26 -13.41 -2.54
CA ARG A 718 19.31 -12.63 -1.88
C ARG A 718 18.75 -11.56 -0.95
N VAL A 719 17.78 -10.76 -1.40
CA VAL A 719 17.30 -9.60 -0.63
C VAL A 719 16.32 -10.05 0.44
N CYS A 720 16.56 -9.63 1.68
CA CYS A 720 15.86 -10.12 2.87
C CYS A 720 15.48 -8.99 3.84
N TYR A 721 14.43 -9.21 4.64
CA TYR A 721 14.22 -8.53 5.91
C TYR A 721 14.29 -9.55 7.06
N ALA A 722 14.78 -9.08 8.21
CA ALA A 722 14.58 -9.75 9.48
C ALA A 722 13.25 -9.25 10.10
N ILE A 723 12.38 -10.17 10.51
CA ILE A 723 10.99 -9.90 10.92
C ILE A 723 10.71 -10.75 12.16
N GLY A 724 10.65 -10.12 13.33
CA GLY A 724 10.67 -10.83 14.62
C GLY A 724 11.79 -11.90 14.66
N PRO A 725 11.47 -13.18 14.91
CA PRO A 725 12.46 -14.27 14.95
C PRO A 725 12.90 -14.80 13.57
N LEU A 726 12.41 -14.23 12.45
CA LEU A 726 12.61 -14.77 11.10
C LEU A 726 13.56 -13.91 10.25
N GLU A 727 14.26 -14.53 9.31
CA GLU A 727 14.96 -13.85 8.22
C GLU A 727 14.37 -14.32 6.89
N LEU A 728 13.55 -13.49 6.26
CA LEU A 728 12.78 -13.85 5.06
C LEU A 728 13.26 -13.08 3.84
N SER A 729 13.63 -13.81 2.79
CA SER A 729 13.79 -13.27 1.45
C SER A 729 12.44 -13.13 0.73
N LEU A 730 12.39 -12.41 -0.38
CA LEU A 730 11.19 -12.35 -1.24
C LEU A 730 10.74 -13.76 -1.64
N ALA A 731 11.67 -14.65 -1.99
CA ALA A 731 11.40 -16.04 -2.35
C ALA A 731 10.90 -16.89 -1.16
N ASP A 732 11.34 -16.60 0.07
CA ASP A 732 10.83 -17.29 1.27
C ASP A 732 9.41 -16.81 1.60
N MET A 733 9.14 -15.50 1.52
CA MET A 733 7.78 -14.97 1.71
C MET A 733 6.82 -15.54 0.68
N GLU A 734 7.18 -15.52 -0.61
CA GLU A 734 6.34 -16.07 -1.68
C GLU A 734 6.07 -17.57 -1.48
N HIS A 735 7.11 -18.40 -1.41
CA HIS A 735 6.96 -19.84 -1.53
C HIS A 735 6.86 -20.61 -0.18
N ALA A 736 7.29 -20.01 0.94
CA ALA A 736 7.21 -20.65 2.26
C ALA A 736 6.16 -20.03 3.18
N ILE A 737 5.76 -18.78 2.95
CA ILE A 737 4.72 -18.12 3.76
C ILE A 737 3.40 -18.02 3.00
N LEU A 738 3.37 -17.27 1.90
CA LEU A 738 2.15 -16.82 1.24
C LEU A 738 1.45 -17.91 0.42
N ARG A 739 2.18 -18.72 -0.36
CA ARG A 739 1.62 -19.83 -1.17
C ARG A 739 1.24 -21.10 -0.36
N ALA A 740 0.91 -20.95 0.93
CA ALA A 740 0.31 -21.97 1.79
C ALA A 740 0.76 -23.42 1.57
N LYS A 741 2.07 -23.68 1.72
CA LYS A 741 2.69 -25.02 1.65
C LYS A 741 2.60 -25.70 0.26
N LEU A 742 2.17 -24.99 -0.78
CA LEU A 742 2.26 -25.46 -2.17
C LEU A 742 3.73 -25.67 -2.61
N PRO A 743 3.98 -26.56 -3.57
CA PRO A 743 5.34 -26.75 -4.10
C PRO A 743 5.87 -25.48 -4.79
N PRO A 744 7.20 -25.34 -4.93
CA PRO A 744 7.81 -24.26 -5.70
C PRO A 744 7.17 -24.07 -7.08
N SER A 745 7.13 -22.82 -7.55
CA SER A 745 6.73 -22.48 -8.92
C SER A 745 7.65 -23.19 -9.92
N VAL A 746 7.18 -23.44 -11.15
CA VAL A 746 8.01 -24.09 -12.19
C VAL A 746 9.30 -23.29 -12.48
N LEU A 747 9.28 -21.98 -12.26
CA LEU A 747 10.46 -21.10 -12.36
C LEU A 747 11.45 -21.20 -11.17
N ALA A 748 11.02 -21.79 -10.06
CA ALA A 748 11.78 -21.86 -8.83
C ALA A 748 12.32 -23.30 -8.62
N PRO A 749 13.61 -23.57 -8.91
CA PRO A 749 14.18 -24.89 -8.67
C PRO A 749 14.07 -25.24 -7.19
N PRO A 750 13.73 -26.50 -6.83
CA PRO A 750 13.56 -26.92 -5.45
C PRO A 750 14.74 -26.52 -4.56
N TRP A 751 14.45 -26.14 -3.31
CA TRP A 751 15.52 -25.87 -2.35
C TRP A 751 16.42 -27.10 -2.18
N HIS A 752 17.71 -26.85 -1.99
CA HIS A 752 18.68 -27.90 -1.73
C HIS A 752 18.27 -28.72 -0.49
N LYS A 753 18.57 -30.03 -0.50
CA LYS A 753 18.10 -30.99 0.53
C LYS A 753 18.40 -30.55 1.96
N THR A 754 19.52 -29.86 2.17
CA THR A 754 19.95 -29.33 3.48
C THR A 754 19.06 -28.21 4.02
N ILE A 755 18.41 -27.43 3.16
CA ILE A 755 17.55 -26.28 3.52
C ILE A 755 16.07 -26.67 3.45
N ALA A 756 15.71 -27.69 2.66
CA ALA A 756 14.33 -28.17 2.53
C ALA A 756 13.66 -28.54 3.87
N ALA A 757 14.42 -28.96 4.88
CA ALA A 757 13.89 -29.24 6.22
C ALA A 757 13.51 -27.96 6.98
N SER A 758 14.33 -26.91 6.95
CA SER A 758 14.00 -25.63 7.62
C SER A 758 12.86 -24.90 6.90
N MET A 759 12.79 -24.98 5.57
CA MET A 759 11.67 -24.41 4.81
C MET A 759 10.33 -25.06 5.17
N ARG A 760 10.29 -26.39 5.42
CA ARG A 760 9.09 -27.06 5.92
C ARG A 760 8.73 -26.64 7.34
N ALA A 761 9.71 -26.46 8.23
CA ALA A 761 9.46 -25.98 9.59
C ALA A 761 8.93 -24.53 9.61
N LEU A 762 9.47 -23.68 8.75
CA LEU A 762 8.99 -22.31 8.51
C LEU A 762 7.54 -22.32 7.97
N GLN A 763 7.28 -23.08 6.91
CA GLN A 763 5.95 -23.32 6.35
C GLN A 763 4.94 -23.83 7.39
N ALA A 764 5.36 -24.75 8.27
CA ALA A 764 4.49 -25.32 9.29
C ALA A 764 4.12 -24.32 10.40
N SER A 765 5.06 -23.43 10.78
CA SER A 765 4.92 -22.54 11.95
C SER A 765 4.34 -21.17 11.61
N TYR A 766 4.70 -20.62 10.45
CA TYR A 766 4.36 -19.24 10.05
C TYR A 766 3.58 -19.14 8.74
N GLY A 767 3.59 -20.21 7.93
CA GLY A 767 2.90 -20.24 6.65
C GLY A 767 1.40 -20.02 6.75
N VAL A 768 0.85 -19.32 5.74
CA VAL A 768 -0.59 -19.16 5.51
C VAL A 768 -1.22 -20.56 5.35
N GLN A 769 -2.42 -20.78 5.87
CA GLN A 769 -3.00 -22.13 5.97
C GLN A 769 -3.70 -22.61 4.68
N HIS A 770 -4.38 -21.71 3.99
CA HIS A 770 -5.21 -22.02 2.83
C HIS A 770 -4.56 -21.50 1.54
N PRO A 771 -4.38 -22.36 0.52
CA PRO A 771 -3.83 -21.95 -0.76
C PRO A 771 -4.82 -21.08 -1.53
N ASP A 772 -4.34 -19.90 -1.93
CA ASP A 772 -5.08 -18.95 -2.75
C ASP A 772 -4.24 -18.59 -3.98
N PHE A 773 -4.74 -18.94 -5.16
CA PHE A 773 -4.05 -18.71 -6.42
C PHE A 773 -3.93 -17.21 -6.76
N ARG A 774 -4.79 -16.34 -6.19
CA ARG A 774 -4.76 -14.88 -6.39
C ARG A 774 -3.45 -14.27 -5.91
N ILE A 775 -2.89 -14.82 -4.82
CA ILE A 775 -1.61 -14.40 -4.24
C ILE A 775 -0.49 -14.45 -5.28
N SER A 776 -0.39 -15.54 -6.04
CA SER A 776 0.67 -15.73 -7.03
C SER A 776 0.58 -14.70 -8.16
N PHE A 777 -0.63 -14.32 -8.60
CA PHE A 777 -0.81 -13.20 -9.53
C PHE A 777 -0.37 -11.88 -8.91
N VAL A 778 -0.92 -11.56 -7.74
CA VAL A 778 -0.71 -10.29 -7.06
C VAL A 778 0.78 -10.04 -6.82
N LEU A 779 1.54 -11.03 -6.34
CA LEU A 779 3.00 -10.91 -6.15
C LEU A 779 3.81 -10.62 -7.43
N HIS A 780 3.24 -10.84 -8.62
CA HIS A 780 3.85 -10.54 -9.92
C HIS A 780 3.35 -9.24 -10.55
N VAL A 781 2.08 -8.89 -10.37
CA VAL A 781 1.47 -7.65 -10.90
C VAL A 781 1.57 -6.47 -9.94
N LEU A 782 2.05 -6.70 -8.71
CA LEU A 782 2.27 -5.67 -7.71
C LEU A 782 3.34 -4.67 -8.15
N GLU A 783 2.88 -3.49 -8.52
CA GLU A 783 3.68 -2.27 -8.47
C GLU A 783 3.83 -1.88 -6.99
N PRO A 784 5.05 -1.92 -6.42
CA PRO A 784 5.23 -1.66 -5.00
C PRO A 784 4.79 -0.24 -4.64
N LEU A 785 4.13 -0.11 -3.49
CA LEU A 785 3.57 1.15 -2.97
C LEU A 785 2.34 1.71 -3.73
N VAL A 786 1.73 0.92 -4.62
CA VAL A 786 0.49 1.30 -5.33
C VAL A 786 -0.77 0.72 -4.68
N THR A 787 -0.68 -0.46 -4.07
CA THR A 787 -1.83 -1.13 -3.43
C THR A 787 -1.44 -1.64 -2.06
N PHE A 788 -2.19 -1.28 -1.03
CA PHE A 788 -1.90 -1.72 0.34
C PHE A 788 -3.01 -2.60 0.85
N PHE A 789 -2.63 -3.78 1.35
CA PHE A 789 -3.60 -4.76 1.80
C PHE A 789 -4.10 -4.42 3.20
N ASP A 790 -5.37 -4.69 3.45
CA ASP A 790 -6.06 -4.49 4.73
C ASP A 790 -6.73 -5.82 5.13
N GLY A 791 -6.68 -6.22 6.40
CA GLY A 791 -7.26 -7.49 6.87
C GLY A 791 -8.78 -7.61 6.61
N ASP A 792 -9.52 -6.51 6.63
CA ASP A 792 -10.97 -6.52 6.40
C ASP A 792 -11.39 -6.54 4.93
N TYR A 793 -10.48 -6.12 4.03
CA TYR A 793 -10.74 -5.95 2.60
C TYR A 793 -9.77 -6.69 1.68
N VAL A 794 -8.88 -7.54 2.22
CA VAL A 794 -7.81 -8.20 1.46
C VAL A 794 -8.35 -9.01 0.28
N HIS A 795 -9.53 -9.63 0.41
CA HIS A 795 -10.10 -10.45 -0.66
C HIS A 795 -10.66 -9.61 -1.81
N GLU A 796 -11.33 -8.50 -1.51
CA GLU A 796 -11.81 -7.49 -2.44
C GLU A 796 -10.63 -6.83 -3.17
N GLN A 797 -9.56 -6.49 -2.44
CA GLN A 797 -8.32 -5.92 -2.99
C GLN A 797 -7.59 -6.92 -3.91
N LEU A 798 -7.47 -8.19 -3.52
CA LEU A 798 -6.91 -9.25 -4.38
C LEU A 798 -7.76 -9.44 -5.66
N ASN A 799 -9.10 -9.40 -5.54
CA ASN A 799 -10.00 -9.52 -6.69
C ASN A 799 -9.82 -8.34 -7.66
N ALA A 800 -9.82 -7.10 -7.17
CA ALA A 800 -9.66 -5.89 -7.97
C ALA A 800 -8.29 -5.84 -8.67
N ALA A 801 -7.21 -6.18 -7.94
CA ALA A 801 -5.85 -6.24 -8.50
C ALA A 801 -5.73 -7.27 -9.63
N MET A 802 -6.39 -8.43 -9.50
CA MET A 802 -6.44 -9.42 -10.58
C MET A 802 -7.32 -8.97 -11.75
N GLY A 803 -8.54 -8.49 -11.50
CA GLY A 803 -9.50 -8.17 -12.56
C GLY A 803 -8.94 -7.17 -13.58
N ARG A 804 -8.33 -6.09 -13.09
CA ARG A 804 -7.65 -5.08 -13.92
C ARG A 804 -6.58 -5.71 -14.84
N TYR A 805 -5.75 -6.60 -14.31
CA TYR A 805 -4.69 -7.25 -15.08
C TYR A 805 -5.21 -8.30 -16.07
N LEU A 806 -6.17 -9.13 -15.63
CA LEU A 806 -6.68 -10.25 -16.41
C LEU A 806 -7.52 -9.81 -17.60
N GLN A 807 -8.27 -8.71 -17.48
CA GLN A 807 -9.06 -8.14 -18.56
C GLN A 807 -8.20 -7.73 -19.76
N ASP A 808 -6.97 -7.26 -19.53
CA ASP A 808 -6.00 -6.89 -20.58
C ASP A 808 -5.13 -8.08 -21.04
N ALA A 809 -4.82 -9.00 -20.12
CA ALA A 809 -3.87 -10.10 -20.36
C ALA A 809 -4.49 -11.33 -21.05
N ILE A 810 -5.77 -11.61 -20.82
CA ILE A 810 -6.45 -12.77 -21.43
C ILE A 810 -6.95 -12.41 -22.83
N ARG A 811 -6.66 -13.28 -23.80
CA ARG A 811 -7.15 -13.15 -25.18
C ARG A 811 -7.92 -14.38 -25.61
N VAL A 812 -9.07 -14.16 -26.24
CA VAL A 812 -9.93 -15.20 -26.79
C VAL A 812 -9.99 -15.06 -28.30
N ASP A 813 -9.77 -16.16 -29.00
CA ASP A 813 -10.00 -16.33 -30.44
C ASP A 813 -11.06 -17.42 -30.62
N ASP A 814 -12.28 -17.01 -31.02
CA ASP A 814 -13.41 -17.90 -31.23
C ASP A 814 -13.31 -18.70 -32.53
N GLU A 815 -12.58 -18.18 -33.54
CA GLU A 815 -12.41 -18.86 -34.84
C GLU A 815 -11.47 -20.05 -34.71
N THR A 816 -10.33 -19.85 -34.04
CA THR A 816 -9.35 -20.93 -33.81
C THR A 816 -9.62 -21.72 -32.52
N ARG A 817 -10.61 -21.31 -31.71
CA ARG A 817 -10.94 -21.87 -30.38
C ARG A 817 -9.74 -21.87 -29.42
N VAL A 818 -8.91 -20.83 -29.51
CA VAL A 818 -7.70 -20.65 -28.68
C VAL A 818 -7.97 -19.62 -27.57
N ILE A 819 -7.67 -20.01 -26.34
CA ILE A 819 -7.61 -19.10 -25.19
C ILE A 819 -6.14 -18.88 -24.87
N THR A 820 -5.70 -17.63 -24.93
CA THR A 820 -4.37 -17.22 -24.48
C THR A 820 -4.45 -16.69 -23.05
N LEU A 821 -3.79 -17.39 -22.13
CA LEU A 821 -3.64 -16.99 -20.72
C LEU A 821 -2.25 -16.38 -20.49
N PRO A 822 -2.08 -15.49 -19.49
CA PRO A 822 -0.76 -14.96 -19.16
C PRO A 822 0.16 -16.05 -18.62
N LYS A 823 1.45 -15.98 -18.96
CA LYS A 823 2.47 -17.00 -18.65
C LYS A 823 2.60 -17.39 -17.18
N ILE A 824 2.25 -16.49 -16.27
CA ILE A 824 2.15 -16.75 -14.84
C ILE A 824 1.25 -17.95 -14.49
N CYS A 825 0.19 -18.18 -15.27
CA CYS A 825 -0.70 -19.33 -15.11
C CYS A 825 0.02 -20.67 -15.33
N GLU A 826 1.01 -20.70 -16.23
CA GLU A 826 1.84 -21.88 -16.51
C GLU A 826 2.82 -22.12 -15.35
N TRP A 827 3.49 -21.06 -14.91
CA TRP A 827 4.49 -21.10 -13.83
C TRP A 827 3.88 -21.54 -12.50
N HIS A 828 2.66 -21.08 -12.20
CA HIS A 828 1.91 -21.35 -10.97
C HIS A 828 0.75 -22.32 -11.19
N LYS A 829 0.82 -23.19 -12.22
CA LYS A 829 -0.29 -24.08 -12.62
C LYS A 829 -0.86 -24.96 -11.50
N VAL A 830 -0.05 -25.29 -10.49
CA VAL A 830 -0.43 -26.11 -9.32
C VAL A 830 -1.33 -25.34 -8.35
N ASP A 831 -1.22 -24.01 -8.30
CA ASP A 831 -1.93 -23.14 -7.36
C ASP A 831 -3.44 -23.09 -7.68
N PHE A 832 -3.80 -23.33 -8.95
CA PHE A 832 -5.18 -23.50 -9.40
C PHE A 832 -5.78 -24.88 -9.05
N GLY A 833 -5.01 -25.75 -8.40
CA GLY A 833 -5.41 -27.08 -7.94
C GLY A 833 -4.97 -28.23 -8.85
N ALA A 834 -4.87 -29.43 -8.27
CA ALA A 834 -4.31 -30.63 -8.91
C ALA A 834 -5.07 -31.12 -10.17
N ALA A 835 -6.29 -30.64 -10.41
CA ALA A 835 -7.08 -30.92 -11.61
C ALA A 835 -6.61 -30.14 -12.86
N ASN A 836 -5.76 -29.12 -12.71
CA ASN A 836 -5.31 -28.25 -13.79
C ASN A 836 -4.21 -28.90 -14.65
N LYS A 837 -4.60 -29.83 -15.53
CA LYS A 837 -3.71 -30.49 -16.51
C LYS A 837 -3.47 -29.63 -17.75
N ASP A 838 -4.56 -29.26 -18.43
CA ASP A 838 -4.53 -28.67 -19.78
C ASP A 838 -4.86 -27.17 -19.78
N GLY A 839 -4.80 -26.50 -18.62
CA GLY A 839 -5.08 -25.06 -18.47
C GLY A 839 -6.57 -24.68 -18.45
N VAL A 840 -7.48 -25.54 -18.91
CA VAL A 840 -8.93 -25.24 -18.95
C VAL A 840 -9.50 -25.02 -17.54
N HIS A 841 -8.98 -25.71 -16.51
CA HIS A 841 -9.37 -25.45 -15.12
C HIS A 841 -8.92 -24.05 -14.65
N CYS A 842 -7.71 -23.63 -15.02
CA CYS A 842 -7.22 -22.27 -14.79
C CYS A 842 -8.14 -21.24 -15.47
N ALA A 843 -8.41 -21.38 -16.78
CA ALA A 843 -9.32 -20.50 -17.50
C ALA A 843 -10.71 -20.39 -16.83
N ARG A 844 -11.27 -21.52 -16.36
CA ARG A 844 -12.54 -21.55 -15.64
C ARG A 844 -12.49 -20.83 -14.29
N ARG A 845 -11.39 -20.93 -13.54
CA ARG A 845 -11.18 -20.18 -12.28
C ARG A 845 -11.08 -18.68 -12.51
N LEU A 846 -10.54 -18.25 -13.65
CA LEU A 846 -10.32 -16.84 -13.98
C LEU A 846 -11.60 -16.12 -14.47
N LEU A 847 -12.67 -16.85 -14.81
CA LEU A 847 -13.95 -16.26 -15.25
C LEU A 847 -14.54 -15.26 -14.26
N GLY A 848 -14.40 -15.49 -12.94
CA GLY A 848 -14.97 -14.61 -11.91
C GLY A 848 -14.29 -13.24 -11.75
N PHE A 849 -13.30 -12.92 -12.59
CA PHE A 849 -12.51 -11.68 -12.57
C PHE A 849 -12.57 -10.93 -13.90
N LEU A 850 -13.45 -11.34 -14.81
CA LEU A 850 -13.60 -10.77 -16.14
C LEU A 850 -15.01 -10.25 -16.33
N ASP A 851 -15.14 -9.18 -17.09
CA ASP A 851 -16.41 -8.52 -17.37
C ASP A 851 -16.75 -8.44 -18.86
N GLY A 852 -18.04 -8.25 -19.13
CA GLY A 852 -18.58 -7.93 -20.46
C GLY A 852 -18.41 -9.03 -21.51
N ASP A 853 -17.97 -8.62 -22.71
CA ASP A 853 -17.81 -9.51 -23.88
C ASP A 853 -16.73 -10.58 -23.65
N LEU A 854 -15.58 -10.20 -23.06
CA LEU A 854 -14.46 -11.11 -22.83
C LEU A 854 -14.87 -12.28 -21.90
N HIS A 855 -15.56 -11.98 -20.81
CA HIS A 855 -16.16 -12.99 -19.92
C HIS A 855 -17.13 -13.91 -20.68
N SER A 856 -18.00 -13.34 -21.50
CA SER A 856 -19.04 -14.08 -22.23
C SER A 856 -18.46 -14.98 -23.34
N ARG A 857 -17.36 -14.56 -23.97
CA ARG A 857 -16.59 -15.35 -24.94
C ARG A 857 -15.77 -16.44 -24.26
N LEU A 858 -15.07 -16.12 -23.17
CA LEU A 858 -14.30 -17.10 -22.41
C LEU A 858 -15.21 -18.20 -21.84
N ARG A 859 -16.37 -17.85 -21.28
CA ARG A 859 -17.33 -18.82 -20.73
C ARG A 859 -17.77 -19.81 -21.81
N ARG A 860 -18.22 -19.30 -22.97
CA ARG A 860 -18.64 -20.13 -24.11
C ARG A 860 -17.56 -21.12 -24.54
N LEU A 861 -16.30 -20.70 -24.68
CA LEU A 861 -15.22 -21.62 -25.06
C LEU A 861 -14.86 -22.62 -23.95
N VAL A 862 -14.84 -22.19 -22.68
CA VAL A 862 -14.52 -23.07 -21.53
C VAL A 862 -15.58 -24.13 -21.26
N GLU A 863 -16.80 -23.93 -21.76
CA GLU A 863 -17.93 -24.87 -21.69
C GLU A 863 -18.17 -25.65 -22.99
N ALA A 864 -17.43 -25.34 -24.07
CA ALA A 864 -17.60 -25.97 -25.37
C ALA A 864 -16.96 -27.37 -25.46
N ASP A 865 -17.59 -28.23 -26.27
CA ASP A 865 -17.07 -29.54 -26.71
C ASP A 865 -16.72 -29.45 -28.22
N PRO A 866 -15.57 -29.96 -28.69
CA PRO A 866 -14.37 -30.31 -27.93
C PRO A 866 -13.79 -29.14 -27.10
N PRO A 867 -13.00 -29.41 -26.05
CA PRO A 867 -12.42 -28.37 -25.21
C PRO A 867 -11.50 -27.42 -26.00
N PRO A 868 -11.38 -26.15 -25.57
CA PRO A 868 -10.57 -25.15 -26.25
C PRO A 868 -9.08 -25.40 -26.06
N HIS A 869 -8.26 -24.92 -27.00
CA HIS A 869 -6.81 -25.02 -26.87
C HIS A 869 -6.28 -23.88 -25.99
N ILE A 870 -5.56 -24.20 -24.91
CA ILE A 870 -4.95 -23.21 -24.03
C ILE A 870 -3.51 -22.92 -24.46
N LYS A 871 -3.21 -21.65 -24.70
CA LYS A 871 -1.87 -21.13 -24.95
C LYS A 871 -1.44 -20.23 -23.79
N TYR A 872 -0.15 -20.25 -23.45
CA TYR A 872 0.44 -19.31 -22.51
C TYR A 872 1.32 -18.30 -23.25
N ALA A 873 1.15 -17.01 -22.96
CA ALA A 873 1.91 -15.91 -23.55
C ALA A 873 2.60 -15.06 -22.47
#